data_AF-A0A804QI18-F1
#
_entry.id   AF-A0A804QI18-F1
#
_cell.length_a   1.000
_cell.length_b   1.000
_cell.length_c   1.000
_cell.angle_alpha   90.00
_cell.angle_beta   90.00
_cell.angle_gamma   90.00
#
_symmetry.space_group_name_H-M   'P 1'
#
loop_
_entity.id
_entity.type
_entity.pdbx_description
1 polymer ?
#
loop_
_entity_poly.entity_id
_entity_poly.type
_entity_poly.pdbx_seq_one_letter_code
_entity_poly.pdbx_strand_id
1 'polypeptide(L)'
;MAAVKASEARGDPPLLQVVELSRIVAVEGAGTLSSADLARILVSNLCFAHNSPSLWKLLGQAVVSRLLCPLHVLALLTPRVLPQRRAQPEAYRLYLELLKCHVTSSLLSMEAGPNRDKIGKSIAEALQLSKVYGFSGTEFGHVVIMFVLAVVSKLIDSIFEDCGFPSAMVEGQESVNAIDGPQPMDLDVKMGSTENQNEHREQLRRKNTLIALDVLHMMTADRKIQSFLRLIFLNMPERFSSLRQRLSSIEAQKVSLETLLPSGHKINELLINFWRVCKTDYQPNNKHILGVLGNMGSGGSLLGQLTGAGRPACWIIFDIYVENAIDGRHLSVISAIRIIKEMTKTMQVLNEASWQETFKALWISALRLVQRAREPLEGPIPHLDARLCMLLALIPLSVAAILQEESDMLGAEGNKILPQRQGLISSLQDLIQYSGLLVPPSSVVNAANAAASKAAIFKANYEAGVGNSSMMDQTDSSMKAAGNMLHLIIEACISRKLIDTSAYLWPGYVVPSGTLKDTALPQESPWLNFMKGSRLSGPLIDALVASPASSVAELDKLYSIALNGSEEEKTAAAKILCGASLVRGWNIQEHVVGMVVKLLSASLPSDSATSTPGSMSNYLAHMSTLNEILLGVSYGDAIHILSLFQMLLWR
;
A
#
# COMPACT_ATOMS: atom_id res chain seq x y z
N MET A 1 -1.74 -38.85 -18.75
CA MET A 1 -2.75 -39.86 -18.35
C MET A 1 -2.21 -41.28 -18.27
N ALA A 2 -1.40 -41.77 -19.24
CA ALA A 2 -0.83 -43.12 -19.17
C ALA A 2 -0.03 -43.39 -17.88
N ALA A 3 0.79 -42.43 -17.45
CA ALA A 3 1.54 -42.51 -16.18
C ALA A 3 0.63 -42.63 -14.94
N VAL A 4 -0.50 -41.90 -14.90
CA VAL A 4 -1.48 -41.98 -13.82
C VAL A 4 -2.11 -43.36 -13.76
N LYS A 5 -2.54 -43.90 -14.91
CA LYS A 5 -3.11 -45.25 -15.01
C LYS A 5 -2.11 -46.34 -14.63
N ALA A 6 -0.84 -46.19 -15.01
CA ALA A 6 0.22 -47.12 -14.65
C ALA A 6 0.54 -47.12 -13.15
N SER A 7 0.49 -45.95 -12.51
CA SER A 7 0.70 -45.79 -11.06
C SER A 7 -0.52 -46.29 -10.26
N GLU A 8 -1.72 -46.08 -10.76
CA GLU A 8 -2.95 -46.66 -10.22
C GLU A 8 -2.93 -48.20 -10.31
N ALA A 9 -2.47 -48.76 -11.43
CA ALA A 9 -2.31 -50.21 -11.59
C ALA A 9 -1.27 -50.84 -10.65
N ARG A 10 -0.30 -50.05 -10.17
CA ARG A 10 0.67 -50.47 -9.13
C ARG A 10 0.13 -50.35 -7.71
N GLY A 11 -1.04 -49.74 -7.51
CA GLY A 11 -1.59 -49.48 -6.19
C GLY A 11 -0.88 -48.34 -5.45
N ASP A 12 -0.17 -47.46 -6.17
CA ASP A 12 0.59 -46.36 -5.55
C ASP A 12 -0.35 -45.38 -4.83
N PRO A 13 -0.03 -44.92 -3.61
CA PRO A 13 -0.81 -43.91 -2.90
C PRO A 13 -0.83 -42.57 -3.68
N PRO A 14 -1.90 -41.75 -3.53
CA PRO A 14 -2.05 -40.49 -4.27
C PRO A 14 -0.85 -39.54 -4.17
N LEU A 15 -0.13 -39.53 -3.05
CA LEU A 15 1.08 -38.72 -2.88
C LEU A 15 2.21 -39.14 -3.84
N LEU A 16 2.45 -40.45 -4.01
CA LEU A 16 3.47 -40.96 -4.93
C LEU A 16 3.07 -40.72 -6.38
N GLN A 17 1.77 -40.78 -6.70
CA GLN A 17 1.25 -40.39 -8.01
C GLN A 17 1.51 -38.90 -8.33
N VAL A 18 1.35 -38.01 -7.34
CA VAL A 18 1.66 -36.58 -7.48
C VAL A 18 3.15 -36.33 -7.66
N VAL A 19 4.02 -37.07 -6.96
CA VAL A 19 5.48 -36.97 -7.12
C VAL A 19 5.93 -37.43 -8.51
N GLU A 20 5.34 -38.49 -9.05
CA GLU A 20 5.64 -38.94 -10.41
C GLU A 20 5.14 -37.93 -11.46
N LEU A 21 3.96 -37.34 -11.23
CA LEU A 21 3.44 -36.26 -12.08
C LEU A 21 4.32 -35.01 -12.01
N SER A 22 4.81 -34.62 -10.84
CA SER A 22 5.71 -33.47 -10.70
C SER A 22 7.06 -33.72 -11.38
N ARG A 23 7.57 -34.96 -11.32
CA ARG A 23 8.76 -35.39 -12.05
C ARG A 23 8.57 -35.31 -13.57
N ILE A 24 7.43 -35.75 -14.09
CA ILE A 24 7.10 -35.64 -15.52
C ILE A 24 7.04 -34.18 -15.96
N VAL A 25 6.37 -33.33 -15.17
CA VAL A 25 6.30 -31.87 -15.42
C VAL A 25 7.69 -31.22 -15.36
N ALA A 26 8.56 -31.66 -14.45
CA ALA A 26 9.93 -31.14 -14.31
C ALA A 26 10.86 -31.60 -15.45
N VAL A 27 10.73 -32.86 -15.91
CA VAL A 27 11.53 -33.44 -17.00
C VAL A 27 11.10 -32.89 -18.37
N GLU A 28 9.81 -32.63 -18.58
CA GLU A 28 9.28 -31.95 -19.77
C GLU A 28 9.38 -30.40 -19.66
N GLY A 29 9.97 -29.89 -18.57
CA GLY A 29 10.06 -28.48 -18.19
C GLY A 29 10.93 -27.58 -19.09
N ALA A 30 11.44 -28.09 -20.20
CA ALA A 30 12.11 -27.29 -21.23
C ALA A 30 11.15 -26.68 -22.28
N GLY A 31 9.81 -26.87 -22.15
CA GLY A 31 8.88 -26.02 -22.91
C GLY A 31 7.42 -26.48 -23.10
N THR A 32 6.99 -27.68 -22.71
CA THR A 32 5.72 -28.25 -23.25
C THR A 32 4.54 -28.40 -22.28
N LEU A 33 4.74 -28.60 -20.97
CA LEU A 33 3.61 -28.87 -20.06
C LEU A 33 3.59 -27.95 -18.82
N SER A 34 2.67 -26.99 -18.79
CA SER A 34 2.48 -26.10 -17.63
C SER A 34 1.54 -26.70 -16.58
N SER A 35 1.59 -26.20 -15.34
CA SER A 35 0.63 -26.58 -14.28
C SER A 35 -0.83 -26.32 -14.68
N ALA A 36 -1.07 -25.34 -15.57
CA ALA A 36 -2.39 -25.07 -16.13
C ALA A 36 -2.85 -26.14 -17.13
N ASP A 37 -1.93 -26.69 -17.94
CA ASP A 37 -2.24 -27.77 -18.89
C ASP A 37 -2.51 -29.08 -18.15
N LEU A 38 -1.74 -29.36 -17.09
CA LEU A 38 -1.97 -30.51 -16.22
C LEU A 38 -3.36 -30.44 -15.55
N ALA A 39 -3.76 -29.27 -15.04
CA ALA A 39 -5.09 -29.07 -14.46
C ALA A 39 -6.19 -29.37 -15.49
N ARG A 40 -6.05 -28.86 -16.73
CA ARG A 40 -7.00 -29.15 -17.83
C ARG A 40 -7.05 -30.64 -18.15
N ILE A 41 -5.93 -31.33 -18.22
CA ILE A 41 -5.88 -32.77 -18.50
C ILE A 41 -6.58 -33.55 -17.39
N LEU A 42 -6.26 -33.30 -16.12
CA LEU A 42 -6.87 -34.01 -15.00
C LEU A 42 -8.37 -33.74 -14.89
N VAL A 43 -8.79 -32.47 -14.99
CA VAL A 43 -10.22 -32.10 -14.94
C VAL A 43 -10.97 -32.61 -16.15
N SER A 44 -10.38 -32.64 -17.35
CA SER A 44 -11.02 -33.17 -18.57
C SER A 44 -11.41 -34.65 -18.43
N ASN A 45 -10.62 -35.42 -17.67
CA ASN A 45 -10.83 -36.85 -17.39
C ASN A 45 -11.70 -37.10 -16.14
N LEU A 46 -12.09 -36.04 -15.42
CA LEU A 46 -13.03 -36.12 -14.29
C LEU A 46 -14.48 -35.92 -14.75
N CYS A 47 -15.40 -36.49 -13.98
CA CYS A 47 -16.86 -36.50 -14.21
C CYS A 47 -17.30 -37.39 -15.38
N PHE A 48 -18.61 -37.65 -15.50
CA PHE A 48 -19.21 -38.48 -16.56
C PHE A 48 -18.77 -39.95 -16.48
N ALA A 49 -18.25 -40.53 -17.57
CA ALA A 49 -17.88 -41.94 -17.68
C ALA A 49 -16.68 -42.37 -16.81
N HIS A 50 -15.98 -41.43 -16.17
CA HIS A 50 -14.74 -41.67 -15.43
C HIS A 50 -14.75 -41.07 -14.02
N ASN A 51 -15.91 -41.03 -13.35
CA ASN A 51 -16.05 -40.58 -11.96
C ASN A 51 -15.43 -41.56 -10.95
N SER A 52 -14.09 -41.71 -10.99
CA SER A 52 -13.33 -42.62 -10.14
C SER A 52 -12.89 -41.94 -8.83
N PRO A 53 -13.09 -42.58 -7.66
CA PRO A 53 -12.63 -42.04 -6.38
C PRO A 53 -11.11 -41.79 -6.32
N SER A 54 -10.33 -42.58 -7.05
CA SER A 54 -8.87 -42.47 -7.15
C SER A 54 -8.45 -41.15 -7.81
N LEU A 55 -9.09 -40.75 -8.91
CA LEU A 55 -8.75 -39.52 -9.62
C LEU A 55 -9.15 -38.25 -8.82
N TRP A 56 -10.25 -38.30 -8.06
CA TRP A 56 -10.60 -37.22 -7.12
C TRP A 56 -9.62 -37.10 -5.97
N LYS A 57 -9.14 -38.24 -5.42
CA LYS A 57 -8.09 -38.24 -4.39
C LYS A 57 -6.76 -37.70 -4.93
N LEU A 58 -6.41 -38.07 -6.17
CA LEU A 58 -5.24 -37.54 -6.85
C LEU A 58 -5.34 -36.02 -7.03
N LEU A 59 -6.49 -35.53 -7.51
CA LEU A 59 -6.74 -34.11 -7.69
C LEU A 59 -6.62 -33.34 -6.36
N GLY A 60 -7.26 -33.84 -5.30
CA GLY A 60 -7.17 -33.24 -3.97
C GLY A 60 -5.72 -33.21 -3.46
N GLN A 61 -4.98 -34.31 -3.61
CA GLN A 61 -3.57 -34.38 -3.20
C GLN A 61 -2.69 -33.44 -4.03
N ALA A 62 -2.96 -33.27 -5.33
CA ALA A 62 -2.22 -32.37 -6.20
C ALA A 62 -2.44 -30.88 -5.83
N VAL A 63 -3.65 -30.53 -5.40
CA VAL A 63 -3.97 -29.19 -4.88
C VAL A 63 -3.30 -28.95 -3.53
N VAL A 64 -3.34 -29.91 -2.60
CA VAL A 64 -2.68 -29.81 -1.28
C VAL A 64 -1.15 -29.71 -1.42
N SER A 65 -0.57 -30.44 -2.38
CA SER A 65 0.87 -30.44 -2.65
C SER A 65 1.34 -29.23 -3.48
N ARG A 66 0.45 -28.24 -3.71
CA ARG A 66 0.69 -27.02 -4.51
C ARG A 66 1.13 -27.26 -5.96
N LEU A 67 0.89 -28.46 -6.49
CA LEU A 67 1.16 -28.78 -7.90
C LEU A 67 0.14 -28.11 -8.83
N LEU A 68 -1.12 -28.00 -8.37
CA LEU A 68 -2.22 -27.36 -9.09
C LEU A 68 -2.74 -26.15 -8.33
N CYS A 69 -3.16 -25.13 -9.08
CA CYS A 69 -3.84 -23.96 -8.53
C CYS A 69 -5.29 -24.33 -8.14
N PRO A 70 -5.69 -24.21 -6.85
CA PRO A 70 -7.06 -24.54 -6.42
C PRO A 70 -8.12 -23.72 -7.17
N LEU A 71 -7.87 -22.43 -7.37
CA LEU A 71 -8.77 -21.53 -8.11
C LEU A 71 -8.99 -22.03 -9.55
N HIS A 72 -7.91 -22.42 -10.23
CA HIS A 72 -7.97 -22.91 -11.60
C HIS A 72 -8.77 -24.21 -11.69
N VAL A 73 -8.48 -25.16 -10.80
CA VAL A 73 -9.18 -26.45 -10.76
C VAL A 73 -10.68 -26.25 -10.50
N LEU A 74 -11.04 -25.40 -9.54
CA LEU A 74 -12.43 -25.08 -9.24
C LEU A 74 -13.13 -24.46 -10.45
N ALA A 75 -12.51 -23.48 -11.12
CA ALA A 75 -13.07 -22.84 -12.30
C ALA A 75 -13.33 -23.81 -13.46
N LEU A 76 -12.45 -24.80 -13.66
CA LEU A 76 -12.63 -25.84 -14.67
C LEU A 76 -13.75 -26.83 -14.30
N LEU A 77 -13.95 -27.11 -13.00
CA LEU A 77 -14.97 -28.04 -12.51
C LEU A 77 -16.37 -27.41 -12.46
N THR A 78 -16.49 -26.14 -12.07
CA THR A 78 -17.76 -25.41 -11.93
C THR A 78 -18.71 -25.61 -13.12
N PRO A 79 -18.31 -25.38 -14.39
CA PRO A 79 -19.20 -25.53 -15.55
C PRO A 79 -19.50 -26.99 -15.90
N ARG A 80 -18.69 -27.97 -15.43
CA ARG A 80 -18.88 -29.40 -15.72
C ARG A 80 -19.77 -30.08 -14.68
N VAL A 81 -19.59 -29.73 -13.40
CA VAL A 81 -20.23 -30.40 -12.27
C VAL A 81 -21.60 -29.80 -11.95
N LEU A 82 -21.74 -28.46 -11.95
CA LEU A 82 -22.99 -27.81 -11.51
C LEU A 82 -24.20 -28.12 -12.40
N PRO A 83 -24.11 -28.13 -13.74
CA PRO A 83 -25.25 -28.49 -14.59
C PRO A 83 -25.71 -29.95 -14.39
N GLN A 84 -24.77 -30.84 -14.06
CA GLN A 84 -25.01 -32.28 -13.91
C GLN A 84 -25.25 -32.70 -12.45
N ARG A 85 -25.39 -31.74 -11.53
CA ARG A 85 -25.44 -31.98 -10.08
C ARG A 85 -26.53 -32.96 -9.63
N ARG A 86 -27.66 -33.00 -10.34
CA ARG A 86 -28.76 -33.95 -10.08
C ARG A 86 -28.49 -35.32 -10.67
N ALA A 87 -27.91 -35.37 -11.87
CA ALA A 87 -27.58 -36.61 -12.57
C ALA A 87 -26.38 -37.33 -11.93
N GLN A 88 -25.44 -36.58 -11.35
CA GLN A 88 -24.23 -37.07 -10.69
C GLN A 88 -24.00 -36.41 -9.30
N PRO A 89 -24.84 -36.72 -8.29
CA PRO A 89 -24.73 -36.12 -6.96
C PRO A 89 -23.43 -36.48 -6.23
N GLU A 90 -22.76 -37.58 -6.58
CA GLU A 90 -21.49 -38.00 -6.01
C GLU A 90 -20.35 -37.05 -6.42
N ALA A 91 -20.30 -36.67 -7.71
CA ALA A 91 -19.33 -35.71 -8.22
C ALA A 91 -19.59 -34.30 -7.64
N TYR A 92 -20.86 -33.92 -7.49
CA TYR A 92 -21.23 -32.65 -6.86
C TYR A 92 -20.82 -32.58 -5.39
N ARG A 93 -20.99 -33.68 -4.64
CA ARG A 93 -20.54 -33.79 -3.25
C ARG A 93 -19.05 -33.49 -3.12
N LEU A 94 -18.22 -34.09 -3.97
CA LEU A 94 -16.76 -33.92 -3.96
C LEU A 94 -16.34 -32.52 -4.40
N TYR A 95 -17.01 -31.95 -5.40
CA TYR A 95 -16.83 -30.54 -5.77
C TYR A 95 -17.12 -29.60 -4.61
N LEU A 96 -18.22 -29.79 -3.88
CA LEU A 96 -18.59 -28.95 -2.73
C LEU A 96 -17.57 -29.06 -1.59
N GLU A 97 -17.02 -30.24 -1.31
CA GLU A 97 -15.97 -30.40 -0.31
C GLU A 97 -14.66 -29.71 -0.74
N LEU A 98 -14.27 -29.85 -2.01
CA LEU A 98 -13.10 -29.15 -2.55
C LEU A 98 -13.28 -27.62 -2.49
N LEU A 99 -14.48 -27.14 -2.83
CA LEU A 99 -14.86 -25.74 -2.76
C LEU A 99 -14.80 -25.24 -1.30
N LYS A 100 -15.39 -25.98 -0.36
CA LYS A 100 -15.35 -25.68 1.07
C LYS A 100 -13.93 -25.55 1.63
N CYS A 101 -13.02 -26.45 1.23
CA CYS A 101 -11.63 -26.45 1.70
C CYS A 101 -10.76 -25.31 1.15
N HIS A 102 -11.11 -24.72 0.00
CA HIS A 102 -10.20 -23.82 -0.71
C HIS A 102 -10.73 -22.41 -0.96
N VAL A 103 -12.02 -22.15 -0.71
CA VAL A 103 -12.63 -20.87 -1.08
C VAL A 103 -12.22 -19.66 -0.23
N THR A 104 -11.83 -19.84 1.02
CA THR A 104 -11.50 -18.73 1.93
C THR A 104 -9.99 -18.50 2.07
N SER A 105 -9.24 -19.48 2.59
CA SER A 105 -7.81 -19.32 2.92
C SER A 105 -6.85 -19.57 1.75
N SER A 106 -7.21 -20.43 0.79
CA SER A 106 -6.31 -20.87 -0.30
C SER A 106 -6.44 -20.02 -1.56
N LEU A 107 -7.63 -19.48 -1.83
CA LEU A 107 -7.94 -18.68 -3.01
C LEU A 107 -7.11 -17.37 -3.13
N LEU A 108 -6.46 -16.95 -2.04
CA LEU A 108 -5.90 -15.61 -1.84
C LEU A 108 -4.41 -15.62 -1.47
N SER A 109 -3.78 -16.79 -1.43
CA SER A 109 -2.36 -16.97 -1.07
C SER A 109 -1.49 -17.33 -2.28
N MET A 110 -1.87 -16.86 -3.47
CA MET A 110 -1.14 -17.22 -4.68
C MET A 110 0.09 -16.33 -4.82
N GLU A 111 1.29 -16.91 -4.71
CA GLU A 111 2.58 -16.23 -4.96
C GLU A 111 2.72 -15.82 -6.43
N ALA A 112 3.58 -14.83 -6.69
CA ALA A 112 3.85 -14.27 -8.02
C ALA A 112 4.62 -15.27 -8.91
N GLY A 113 3.89 -16.25 -9.47
CA GLY A 113 4.45 -17.25 -10.36
C GLY A 113 4.28 -16.93 -11.86
N PRO A 114 5.17 -17.43 -12.73
CA PRO A 114 5.21 -17.15 -14.18
C PRO A 114 4.01 -17.67 -15.01
N ASN A 115 3.07 -18.39 -14.41
CA ASN A 115 1.89 -18.98 -15.10
C ASN A 115 0.57 -18.23 -14.85
N ARG A 116 0.60 -17.08 -14.16
CA ARG A 116 -0.61 -16.33 -13.76
C ARG A 116 -1.50 -15.95 -14.95
N ASP A 117 -0.92 -15.47 -16.05
CA ASP A 117 -1.68 -15.02 -17.21
C ASP A 117 -2.37 -16.18 -17.94
N LYS A 118 -1.67 -17.31 -18.09
CA LYS A 118 -2.23 -18.55 -18.67
C LYS A 118 -3.37 -19.11 -17.82
N ILE A 119 -3.23 -19.08 -16.49
CA ILE A 119 -4.27 -19.53 -15.56
C ILE A 119 -5.47 -18.58 -15.62
N GLY A 120 -5.24 -17.26 -15.57
CA GLY A 120 -6.30 -16.25 -15.65
C GLY A 120 -7.13 -16.37 -16.93
N LYS A 121 -6.46 -16.50 -18.08
CA LYS A 121 -7.13 -16.73 -19.36
C LYS A 121 -7.95 -18.03 -19.36
N SER A 122 -7.37 -19.13 -18.86
CA SER A 122 -8.08 -20.41 -18.79
C SER A 122 -9.30 -20.38 -17.86
N ILE A 123 -9.26 -19.62 -16.75
CA ILE A 123 -10.42 -19.42 -15.86
C ILE A 123 -11.50 -18.61 -16.57
N ALA A 124 -11.12 -17.51 -17.22
CA ALA A 124 -12.06 -16.65 -17.93
C ALA A 124 -12.78 -17.40 -19.07
N GLU A 125 -12.06 -18.24 -19.82
CA GLU A 125 -12.62 -19.11 -20.86
C GLU A 125 -13.55 -20.18 -20.27
N ALA A 126 -13.13 -20.87 -19.21
CA ALA A 126 -13.92 -21.96 -18.62
C ALA A 126 -15.26 -21.48 -18.05
N LEU A 127 -15.28 -20.31 -17.41
CA LEU A 127 -16.50 -19.71 -16.86
C LEU A 127 -17.23 -18.80 -17.86
N GLN A 128 -16.71 -18.66 -19.09
CA GLN A 128 -17.24 -17.77 -20.11
C GLN A 128 -17.51 -16.35 -19.59
N LEU A 129 -16.58 -15.81 -18.79
CA LEU A 129 -16.77 -14.53 -18.09
C LEU A 129 -17.03 -13.37 -19.06
N SER A 130 -16.43 -13.42 -20.24
CA SER A 130 -16.66 -12.45 -21.32
C SER A 130 -18.09 -12.47 -21.84
N LYS A 131 -18.68 -13.65 -21.99
CA LYS A 131 -20.04 -13.83 -22.51
C LYS A 131 -21.10 -13.54 -21.45
N VAL A 132 -20.89 -14.01 -20.22
CA VAL A 132 -21.86 -13.86 -19.13
C VAL A 132 -21.84 -12.44 -18.55
N TYR A 133 -20.66 -11.81 -18.50
CA TYR A 133 -20.46 -10.52 -17.84
C TYR A 133 -19.84 -9.44 -18.73
N GLY A 134 -19.75 -9.63 -20.05
CA GLY A 134 -19.24 -8.63 -21.00
C GLY A 134 -17.77 -8.23 -20.77
N PHE A 135 -16.99 -9.08 -20.11
CA PHE A 135 -15.65 -8.77 -19.60
C PHE A 135 -14.54 -9.15 -20.59
N SER A 136 -13.63 -8.22 -20.92
CA SER A 136 -12.45 -8.45 -21.76
C SER A 136 -11.10 -8.25 -21.03
N GLY A 137 -11.12 -8.01 -19.71
CA GLY A 137 -9.93 -7.61 -18.97
C GLY A 137 -8.87 -8.70 -18.87
N THR A 138 -7.60 -8.29 -18.99
CA THR A 138 -6.40 -9.13 -19.00
C THR A 138 -5.81 -9.40 -17.62
N GLU A 139 -6.26 -8.68 -16.58
CA GLU A 139 -5.66 -8.75 -15.26
C GLU A 139 -6.22 -9.88 -14.39
N PHE A 140 -5.32 -10.64 -13.77
CA PHE A 140 -5.66 -11.80 -12.94
C PHE A 140 -6.58 -11.46 -11.74
N GLY A 141 -6.41 -10.30 -11.11
CA GLY A 141 -7.23 -9.88 -9.97
C GLY A 141 -8.72 -9.73 -10.33
N HIS A 142 -9.00 -9.19 -11.51
CA HIS A 142 -10.35 -9.07 -12.05
C HIS A 142 -10.98 -10.44 -12.31
N VAL A 143 -10.21 -11.39 -12.87
CA VAL A 143 -10.65 -12.77 -13.09
C VAL A 143 -11.05 -13.46 -11.78
N VAL A 144 -10.30 -13.24 -10.69
CA VAL A 144 -10.61 -13.80 -9.35
C VAL A 144 -11.93 -13.25 -8.82
N ILE A 145 -12.14 -11.93 -8.91
CA ILE A 145 -13.35 -11.26 -8.45
C ILE A 145 -14.58 -11.80 -9.21
N MET A 146 -14.46 -11.91 -10.53
CA MET A 146 -15.52 -12.42 -11.39
C MET A 146 -15.77 -13.92 -11.20
N PHE A 147 -14.73 -14.71 -10.91
CA PHE A 147 -14.89 -16.11 -10.49
C PHE A 147 -15.75 -16.22 -9.22
N VAL A 148 -15.48 -15.39 -8.20
CA VAL A 148 -16.24 -15.39 -6.95
C VAL A 148 -17.70 -15.05 -7.21
N LEU A 149 -17.98 -14.03 -8.02
CA LEU A 149 -19.34 -13.68 -8.43
C LEU A 149 -20.05 -14.84 -9.15
N ALA A 150 -19.36 -15.48 -10.11
CA ALA A 150 -19.92 -16.59 -10.88
C ALA A 150 -20.27 -17.78 -9.99
N VAL A 151 -19.37 -18.18 -9.08
CA VAL A 151 -19.61 -19.29 -8.15
C VAL A 151 -20.74 -18.98 -7.19
N VAL A 152 -20.76 -17.78 -6.59
CA VAL A 152 -21.83 -17.35 -5.69
C VAL A 152 -23.19 -17.38 -6.39
N SER A 153 -23.30 -16.78 -7.57
CA SER A 153 -24.55 -16.77 -8.34
C SER A 153 -25.00 -18.16 -8.73
N LYS A 154 -24.09 -19.02 -9.22
CA LYS A 154 -24.42 -20.39 -9.63
C LYS A 154 -24.79 -21.29 -8.45
N LEU A 155 -24.21 -21.08 -7.27
CA LEU A 155 -24.62 -21.79 -6.05
C LEU A 155 -26.01 -21.39 -5.60
N ILE A 156 -26.34 -20.09 -5.65
CA ILE A 156 -27.69 -19.60 -5.35
C ILE A 156 -28.70 -20.24 -6.31
N ASP A 157 -28.44 -20.18 -7.62
CA ASP A 157 -29.30 -20.79 -8.64
C ASP A 157 -29.47 -22.30 -8.40
N SER A 158 -28.38 -23.01 -8.08
CA SER A 158 -28.41 -24.45 -7.83
C SER A 158 -29.26 -24.82 -6.60
N ILE A 159 -29.12 -24.06 -5.50
CA ILE A 159 -29.91 -24.27 -4.27
C ILE A 159 -31.39 -24.02 -4.56
N PHE A 160 -31.70 -22.94 -5.28
CA PHE A 160 -33.06 -22.56 -5.66
C PHE A 160 -33.76 -23.63 -6.47
N GLU A 161 -33.11 -24.03 -7.56
CA GLU A 161 -33.61 -25.08 -8.42
C GLU A 161 -33.81 -26.37 -7.62
N ASP A 162 -32.83 -26.78 -6.79
CA ASP A 162 -32.89 -28.02 -6.00
C ASP A 162 -33.97 -28.01 -4.91
N CYS A 163 -34.39 -26.83 -4.46
CA CYS A 163 -35.54 -26.63 -3.59
C CYS A 163 -36.88 -26.51 -4.35
N GLY A 164 -36.87 -26.58 -5.70
CA GLY A 164 -38.07 -26.56 -6.53
C GLY A 164 -38.54 -25.17 -6.96
N PHE A 165 -37.71 -24.14 -6.80
CA PHE A 165 -38.05 -22.76 -7.17
C PHE A 165 -37.50 -22.41 -8.57
N PRO A 166 -38.24 -21.64 -9.39
CA PRO A 166 -37.75 -21.19 -10.69
C PRO A 166 -36.57 -20.23 -10.50
N SER A 167 -35.45 -20.49 -11.19
CA SER A 167 -34.33 -19.53 -11.24
C SER A 167 -34.75 -18.28 -12.02
N ALA A 168 -34.44 -17.10 -11.48
CA ALA A 168 -34.96 -15.81 -11.93
C ALA A 168 -34.52 -15.35 -13.35
N MET A 169 -33.70 -16.11 -14.07
CA MET A 169 -33.08 -15.70 -15.34
C MET A 169 -33.02 -16.84 -16.38
N VAL A 170 -34.15 -17.46 -16.70
CA VAL A 170 -34.24 -18.39 -17.87
C VAL A 170 -34.53 -17.64 -19.19
N GLU A 171 -34.93 -16.37 -19.15
CA GLU A 171 -35.17 -15.59 -20.37
C GLU A 171 -33.93 -14.79 -20.78
N GLY A 172 -33.17 -15.30 -21.74
CA GLY A 172 -32.20 -14.49 -22.49
C GLY A 172 -30.83 -15.11 -22.79
N GLN A 173 -30.48 -16.25 -22.21
CA GLN A 173 -29.35 -17.06 -22.71
C GLN A 173 -29.91 -18.19 -23.56
N GLU A 174 -30.00 -17.95 -24.87
CA GLU A 174 -29.96 -19.06 -25.83
C GLU A 174 -28.83 -19.99 -25.44
N SER A 175 -29.23 -21.23 -25.18
CA SER A 175 -28.44 -22.39 -24.87
C SER A 175 -27.43 -22.68 -25.98
N VAL A 176 -26.33 -21.93 -26.05
CA VAL A 176 -25.24 -22.23 -26.99
C VAL A 176 -24.40 -23.44 -26.55
N ASN A 177 -24.64 -23.99 -25.36
CA ASN A 177 -23.99 -25.21 -24.87
C ASN A 177 -24.98 -26.32 -24.49
N ALA A 178 -26.15 -26.37 -25.12
CA ALA A 178 -26.88 -27.63 -25.21
C ALA A 178 -26.18 -28.50 -26.26
N ILE A 179 -25.07 -29.13 -25.88
CA ILE A 179 -24.66 -30.36 -26.58
C ILE A 179 -25.71 -31.39 -26.18
N ASP A 180 -26.52 -31.75 -27.17
CA ASP A 180 -27.52 -32.82 -27.20
C ASP A 180 -27.31 -33.86 -26.10
N GLY A 181 -28.11 -33.74 -25.03
CA GLY A 181 -28.32 -34.77 -24.02
C GLY A 181 -29.82 -35.07 -24.03
N PRO A 182 -30.22 -36.36 -24.07
CA PRO A 182 -31.59 -36.72 -24.36
C PRO A 182 -32.53 -36.09 -23.34
N GLN A 183 -33.62 -35.51 -23.84
CA GLN A 183 -34.76 -35.12 -23.01
C GLN A 183 -35.14 -36.25 -22.05
N PRO A 184 -35.69 -35.94 -20.87
CA PRO A 184 -36.22 -36.95 -19.97
C PRO A 184 -37.49 -37.53 -20.59
N MET A 185 -37.34 -38.40 -21.60
CA MET A 185 -38.35 -39.40 -21.87
C MET A 185 -38.29 -40.39 -20.72
N ASP A 186 -39.40 -40.50 -20.00
CA ASP A 186 -39.72 -41.60 -19.12
C ASP A 186 -39.43 -42.92 -19.85
N LEU A 187 -38.25 -43.48 -19.59
CA LEU A 187 -37.95 -44.86 -19.93
C LEU A 187 -38.34 -45.69 -18.73
N ASP A 188 -39.53 -46.26 -18.86
CA ASP A 188 -40.08 -47.33 -18.05
C ASP A 188 -39.08 -48.50 -17.97
N VAL A 189 -38.30 -48.58 -16.89
CA VAL A 189 -37.31 -49.65 -16.69
C VAL A 189 -37.36 -50.17 -15.24
N LYS A 190 -38.08 -51.28 -15.10
CA LYS A 190 -37.93 -52.38 -14.12
C LYS A 190 -37.65 -51.99 -12.65
N MET A 191 -38.77 -51.80 -11.95
CA MET A 191 -39.01 -51.94 -10.53
C MET A 191 -38.37 -53.22 -9.95
N GLY A 192 -37.37 -53.10 -9.07
CA GLY A 192 -36.88 -54.25 -8.30
C GLY A 192 -35.53 -54.10 -7.59
N SER A 193 -34.63 -53.23 -8.08
CA SER A 193 -33.33 -52.97 -7.40
C SER A 193 -32.90 -51.50 -7.38
N THR A 194 -33.70 -50.63 -8.00
CA THR A 194 -33.42 -49.21 -8.22
C THR A 194 -34.00 -48.29 -7.15
N GLU A 195 -34.99 -48.72 -6.36
CA GLU A 195 -35.62 -47.86 -5.33
C GLU A 195 -34.62 -47.46 -4.24
N ASN A 196 -33.92 -48.41 -3.60
CA ASN A 196 -32.92 -48.09 -2.58
C ASN A 196 -31.77 -47.21 -3.11
N GLN A 197 -31.33 -47.42 -4.35
CA GLN A 197 -30.31 -46.56 -4.97
C GLN A 197 -30.87 -45.16 -5.30
N ASN A 198 -32.11 -45.07 -5.78
CA ASN A 198 -32.74 -43.80 -6.10
C ASN A 198 -33.02 -43.00 -4.81
N GLU A 199 -33.50 -43.65 -3.75
CA GLU A 199 -33.65 -43.06 -2.42
C GLU A 199 -32.32 -42.57 -1.86
N HIS A 200 -31.25 -43.37 -1.96
CA HIS A 200 -29.92 -42.94 -1.53
C HIS A 200 -29.40 -41.74 -2.32
N ARG A 201 -29.65 -41.69 -3.63
CA ARG A 201 -29.25 -40.55 -4.49
C ARG A 201 -30.10 -39.32 -4.21
N GLU A 202 -31.39 -39.47 -3.91
CA GLU A 202 -32.25 -38.38 -3.45
C GLU A 202 -31.82 -37.84 -2.09
N GLN A 203 -31.52 -38.72 -1.14
CA GLN A 203 -30.95 -38.32 0.15
C GLN A 203 -29.60 -37.60 -0.03
N LEU A 204 -28.76 -38.05 -0.96
CA LEU A 204 -27.49 -37.40 -1.28
C LEU A 204 -27.70 -36.03 -1.93
N ARG A 205 -28.68 -35.89 -2.84
CA ARG A 205 -29.06 -34.58 -3.42
C ARG A 205 -29.49 -33.61 -2.34
N ARG A 206 -30.38 -34.02 -1.42
CA ARG A 206 -30.81 -33.18 -0.28
C ARG A 206 -29.64 -32.76 0.61
N LYS A 207 -28.75 -33.69 0.94
CA LYS A 207 -27.52 -33.39 1.70
C LYS A 207 -26.62 -32.41 0.95
N ASN A 208 -26.43 -32.60 -0.36
CA ASN A 208 -25.63 -31.70 -1.17
C ASN A 208 -26.20 -30.27 -1.20
N THR A 209 -27.52 -30.10 -1.26
CA THR A 209 -28.16 -28.78 -1.16
C THR A 209 -27.82 -28.09 0.17
N LEU A 210 -27.84 -28.84 1.29
CA LEU A 210 -27.45 -28.30 2.59
C LEU A 210 -25.98 -27.89 2.65
N ILE A 211 -25.09 -28.72 2.09
CA ILE A 211 -23.66 -28.40 2.04
C ILE A 211 -23.40 -27.22 1.10
N ALA A 212 -24.12 -27.10 0.00
CA ALA A 212 -24.04 -25.94 -0.89
C ALA A 212 -24.45 -24.66 -0.17
N LEU A 213 -25.52 -24.72 0.64
CA LEU A 213 -25.94 -23.61 1.50
C LEU A 213 -24.87 -23.27 2.54
N ASP A 214 -24.24 -24.27 3.16
CA ASP A 214 -23.14 -24.07 4.11
C ASP A 214 -21.92 -23.41 3.46
N VAL A 215 -21.53 -23.87 2.27
CA VAL A 215 -20.43 -23.26 1.51
C VAL A 215 -20.78 -21.83 1.13
N LEU A 216 -21.98 -21.58 0.62
CA LEU A 216 -22.43 -20.23 0.28
C LEU A 216 -22.45 -19.32 1.52
N HIS A 217 -22.92 -19.80 2.66
CA HIS A 217 -22.85 -19.09 3.92
C HIS A 217 -21.38 -18.76 4.30
N MET A 218 -20.47 -19.74 4.22
CA MET A 218 -19.04 -19.52 4.47
C MET A 218 -18.44 -18.46 3.52
N MET A 219 -18.80 -18.48 2.24
CA MET A 219 -18.36 -17.48 1.26
C MET A 219 -18.82 -16.08 1.65
N THR A 220 -20.10 -15.95 1.99
CA THR A 220 -20.70 -14.65 2.31
C THR A 220 -20.26 -14.11 3.66
N ALA A 221 -19.87 -14.97 4.60
CA ALA A 221 -19.32 -14.58 5.88
C ALA A 221 -17.83 -14.15 5.80
N ASP A 222 -17.10 -14.63 4.80
CA ASP A 222 -15.68 -14.30 4.61
C ASP A 222 -15.47 -12.82 4.24
N ARG A 223 -14.59 -12.14 4.97
CA ARG A 223 -14.38 -10.70 4.78
C ARG A 223 -13.76 -10.34 3.43
N LYS A 224 -12.90 -11.19 2.86
CA LYS A 224 -12.22 -10.90 1.59
C LYS A 224 -13.21 -11.09 0.43
N ILE A 225 -14.06 -12.12 0.50
CA ILE A 225 -15.17 -12.30 -0.44
C ILE A 225 -16.20 -11.17 -0.31
N GLN A 226 -16.54 -10.75 0.92
CA GLN A 226 -17.38 -9.56 1.13
C GLN A 226 -16.76 -8.31 0.49
N SER A 227 -15.45 -8.10 0.62
CA SER A 227 -14.74 -7.02 -0.07
C SER A 227 -14.90 -7.14 -1.58
N PHE A 228 -14.64 -8.30 -2.19
CA PHE A 228 -14.80 -8.50 -3.64
C PHE A 228 -16.22 -8.25 -4.13
N LEU A 229 -17.23 -8.78 -3.44
CA LEU A 229 -18.63 -8.54 -3.75
C LEU A 229 -18.97 -7.05 -3.62
N ARG A 230 -18.35 -6.34 -2.67
CA ARG A 230 -18.50 -4.89 -2.55
C ARG A 230 -17.82 -4.13 -3.69
N LEU A 231 -16.67 -4.60 -4.16
CA LEU A 231 -16.02 -4.02 -5.34
C LEU A 231 -16.91 -4.15 -6.58
N ILE A 232 -17.54 -5.30 -6.77
CA ILE A 232 -18.50 -5.51 -7.85
C ILE A 232 -19.72 -4.59 -7.67
N PHE A 233 -20.27 -4.52 -6.45
CA PHE A 233 -21.42 -3.65 -6.15
C PHE A 233 -21.15 -2.18 -6.47
N LEU A 234 -19.97 -1.66 -6.11
CA LEU A 234 -19.62 -0.25 -6.28
C LEU A 234 -19.20 0.08 -7.72
N ASN A 235 -18.45 -0.79 -8.39
CA ASN A 235 -17.86 -0.48 -9.70
C ASN A 235 -18.66 -1.06 -10.89
N MET A 236 -19.50 -2.06 -10.66
CA MET A 236 -20.30 -2.72 -11.69
C MET A 236 -21.74 -2.97 -11.20
N PRO A 237 -22.51 -1.91 -10.88
CA PRO A 237 -23.85 -2.03 -10.29
C PRO A 237 -24.82 -2.80 -11.21
N GLU A 238 -24.67 -2.67 -12.53
CA GLU A 238 -25.44 -3.43 -13.51
C GLU A 238 -25.18 -4.94 -13.41
N ARG A 239 -23.93 -5.36 -13.18
CA ARG A 239 -23.58 -6.78 -13.00
C ARG A 239 -24.01 -7.31 -11.64
N PHE A 240 -23.95 -6.46 -10.61
CA PHE A 240 -24.43 -6.80 -9.28
C PHE A 240 -25.95 -6.87 -9.19
N SER A 241 -26.68 -6.16 -10.07
CA SER A 241 -28.15 -6.15 -10.10
C SER A 241 -28.75 -7.56 -10.24
N SER A 242 -28.11 -8.42 -11.04
CA SER A 242 -28.53 -9.81 -11.24
C SER A 242 -28.36 -10.66 -9.97
N LEU A 243 -27.33 -10.39 -9.16
CA LEU A 243 -27.15 -11.03 -7.85
C LEU A 243 -28.15 -10.47 -6.83
N ARG A 244 -28.40 -9.16 -6.86
CA ARG A 244 -29.41 -8.50 -6.02
C ARG A 244 -30.81 -9.07 -6.29
N GLN A 245 -31.18 -9.30 -7.55
CA GLN A 245 -32.45 -9.90 -7.91
C GLN A 245 -32.60 -11.31 -7.32
N ARG A 246 -31.55 -12.14 -7.41
CA ARG A 246 -31.53 -13.48 -6.76
C ARG A 246 -31.69 -13.39 -5.25
N LEU A 247 -31.04 -12.41 -4.61
CA LEU A 247 -31.17 -12.18 -3.17
C LEU A 247 -32.59 -11.74 -2.77
N SER A 248 -33.24 -10.90 -3.58
CA SER A 248 -34.64 -10.54 -3.39
C SER A 248 -35.57 -11.75 -3.56
N SER A 249 -35.24 -12.69 -4.45
CA SER A 249 -35.97 -13.97 -4.56
C SER A 249 -35.77 -14.88 -3.33
N ILE A 250 -34.55 -14.91 -2.75
CA ILE A 250 -34.27 -15.56 -1.44
C ILE A 250 -35.14 -14.97 -0.35
N GLU A 251 -35.24 -13.65 -0.28
CA GLU A 251 -36.04 -12.96 0.71
C GLU A 251 -37.53 -13.26 0.55
N ALA A 252 -38.04 -13.26 -0.70
CA ALA A 252 -39.43 -13.58 -1.01
C ALA A 252 -39.82 -15.02 -0.66
N GLN A 253 -38.90 -15.98 -0.82
CA GLN A 253 -39.13 -17.41 -0.58
C GLN A 253 -38.56 -17.90 0.76
N LYS A 254 -38.12 -16.97 1.62
CA LYS A 254 -37.42 -17.26 2.87
C LYS A 254 -38.16 -18.27 3.75
N VAL A 255 -39.46 -18.05 3.99
CA VAL A 255 -40.26 -18.92 4.88
C VAL A 255 -40.34 -20.35 4.33
N SER A 256 -40.49 -20.50 3.01
CA SER A 256 -40.53 -21.80 2.36
C SER A 256 -39.16 -22.50 2.34
N LEU A 257 -38.07 -21.74 2.21
CA LEU A 257 -36.71 -22.29 2.31
C LEU A 257 -36.37 -22.71 3.75
N GLU A 258 -36.78 -21.93 4.76
CA GLU A 258 -36.58 -22.25 6.17
C GLU A 258 -37.35 -23.50 6.62
N THR A 259 -38.50 -23.81 6.00
CA THR A 259 -39.25 -25.04 6.27
C THR A 259 -38.69 -26.26 5.53
N LEU A 260 -38.12 -26.07 4.34
CA LEU A 260 -37.54 -27.17 3.54
C LEU A 260 -36.11 -27.54 3.98
N LEU A 261 -35.34 -26.60 4.54
CA LEU A 261 -33.94 -26.79 4.91
C LEU A 261 -33.78 -26.75 6.45
N PRO A 262 -33.30 -27.84 7.09
CA PRO A 262 -33.04 -27.88 8.54
C PRO A 262 -32.08 -26.78 9.06
N SER A 263 -31.29 -26.17 8.20
CA SER A 263 -30.37 -25.06 8.50
C SER A 263 -30.91 -23.68 8.09
N GLY A 264 -32.24 -23.50 8.00
CA GLY A 264 -32.90 -22.28 7.55
C GLY A 264 -32.44 -20.97 8.21
N HIS A 265 -32.02 -21.00 9.48
CA HIS A 265 -31.46 -19.82 10.17
C HIS A 265 -30.25 -19.21 9.44
N LYS A 266 -29.46 -20.00 8.70
CA LYS A 266 -28.32 -19.52 7.91
C LYS A 266 -28.74 -18.66 6.71
N ILE A 267 -29.99 -18.75 6.26
CA ILE A 267 -30.54 -17.91 5.19
C ILE A 267 -30.63 -16.46 5.67
N ASN A 268 -31.02 -16.24 6.93
CA ASN A 268 -31.01 -14.91 7.53
C ASN A 268 -29.60 -14.34 7.66
N GLU A 269 -28.66 -15.14 8.14
CA GLU A 269 -27.26 -14.71 8.25
C GLU A 269 -26.65 -14.40 6.88
N LEU A 270 -26.97 -15.20 5.86
CA LEU A 270 -26.60 -14.99 4.47
C LEU A 270 -27.15 -13.66 3.93
N LEU A 271 -28.45 -13.41 4.10
CA LEU A 271 -29.07 -12.14 3.69
C LEU A 271 -28.44 -10.96 4.43
N ILE A 272 -28.21 -11.06 5.74
CA ILE A 272 -27.54 -10.02 6.53
C ILE A 272 -26.12 -9.76 6.00
N ASN A 273 -25.36 -10.81 5.70
CA ASN A 273 -24.00 -10.70 5.17
C ASN A 273 -23.97 -10.05 3.78
N PHE A 274 -24.90 -10.39 2.89
CA PHE A 274 -25.03 -9.74 1.58
C PHE A 274 -25.55 -8.31 1.67
N TRP A 275 -26.54 -8.03 2.50
CA TRP A 275 -27.04 -6.67 2.68
C TRP A 275 -26.01 -5.79 3.37
N ARG A 276 -25.13 -6.34 4.21
CA ARG A 276 -23.94 -5.64 4.73
C ARG A 276 -22.96 -5.21 3.63
N VAL A 277 -22.81 -6.00 2.56
CA VAL A 277 -22.07 -5.59 1.35
C VAL A 277 -22.73 -4.38 0.68
N CYS A 278 -24.07 -4.31 0.70
CA CYS A 278 -24.87 -3.24 0.10
C CYS A 278 -25.06 -2.02 1.02
N LYS A 279 -24.81 -2.12 2.33
CA LYS A 279 -24.94 -1.01 3.28
C LYS A 279 -23.80 -0.01 3.09
N THR A 280 -24.16 1.26 2.92
CA THR A 280 -23.23 2.40 2.85
C THR A 280 -22.37 2.54 4.10
N ASP A 281 -22.90 2.15 5.28
CA ASP A 281 -22.26 2.36 6.59
C ASP A 281 -21.33 1.23 7.06
N TYR A 282 -21.09 0.19 6.25
CA TYR A 282 -20.10 -0.82 6.64
C TYR A 282 -18.69 -0.23 6.58
N GLN A 283 -18.18 0.21 7.72
CA GLN A 283 -16.76 0.49 7.89
C GLN A 283 -16.01 -0.86 7.94
N PRO A 284 -15.13 -1.18 6.98
CA PRO A 284 -14.21 -2.29 7.18
C PRO A 284 -13.43 -1.97 8.45
N ASN A 285 -13.35 -2.93 9.36
CA ASN A 285 -12.58 -2.79 10.58
C ASN A 285 -11.13 -2.43 10.18
N ASN A 286 -10.77 -1.14 10.33
CA ASN A 286 -9.55 -0.50 9.78
C ASN A 286 -8.24 -1.12 10.27
N LYS A 287 -8.30 -2.17 11.08
CA LYS A 287 -7.14 -2.86 11.67
C LYS A 287 -6.49 -3.89 10.73
N HIS A 288 -7.14 -4.30 9.64
CA HIS A 288 -6.62 -5.38 8.76
C HIS A 288 -6.27 -4.97 7.33
N ILE A 289 -6.50 -3.70 6.94
CA ILE A 289 -5.90 -3.13 5.72
C ILE A 289 -4.36 -3.09 5.85
N LEU A 290 -3.84 -3.13 7.09
CA LEU A 290 -2.42 -3.23 7.44
C LEU A 290 -1.70 -4.50 6.94
N GLY A 291 -2.39 -5.60 6.65
CA GLY A 291 -1.73 -6.85 6.22
C GLY A 291 -1.41 -6.93 4.72
N VAL A 292 -2.08 -6.12 3.89
CA VAL A 292 -1.99 -6.20 2.42
C VAL A 292 -1.17 -5.05 1.83
N LEU A 293 -1.06 -3.92 2.55
CA LEU A 293 -0.22 -2.79 2.14
C LEU A 293 1.29 -3.00 2.37
N GLY A 294 1.68 -3.97 3.21
CA GLY A 294 3.09 -4.28 3.46
C GLY A 294 3.81 -4.95 2.29
N ASN A 295 3.14 -5.25 1.17
CA ASN A 295 3.70 -6.08 0.10
C ASN A 295 3.53 -5.52 -1.33
N MET A 296 3.20 -4.24 -1.50
CA MET A 296 3.08 -3.62 -2.82
C MET A 296 4.30 -2.74 -3.13
N GLY A 297 5.32 -3.37 -3.70
CA GLY A 297 6.20 -2.70 -4.64
C GLY A 297 5.38 -2.32 -5.87
N SER A 298 5.47 -1.04 -6.26
CA SER A 298 5.12 -0.45 -7.56
C SER A 298 4.08 -1.22 -8.40
N GLY A 299 2.84 -0.71 -8.37
CA GLY A 299 1.78 -1.10 -9.29
C GLY A 299 0.64 -0.11 -9.16
N GLY A 300 0.62 0.89 -10.04
CA GLY A 300 -0.53 1.77 -10.20
C GLY A 300 -1.77 0.95 -10.58
N SER A 301 -2.95 1.51 -10.27
CA SER A 301 -4.28 0.95 -10.57
C SER A 301 -4.88 -0.02 -9.53
N LEU A 302 -5.04 0.43 -8.28
CA LEU A 302 -5.95 -0.25 -7.32
C LEU A 302 -6.76 0.69 -6.43
N LEU A 303 -6.66 2.00 -6.64
CA LEU A 303 -7.23 2.97 -5.71
C LEU A 303 -8.52 3.66 -6.22
N GLY A 304 -8.90 3.51 -7.50
CA GLY A 304 -10.09 4.15 -8.11
C GLY A 304 -11.47 3.75 -7.55
N GLN A 305 -11.55 3.15 -6.35
CA GLN A 305 -12.77 2.61 -5.74
C GLN A 305 -13.28 3.42 -4.54
N LEU A 306 -12.73 4.62 -4.32
CA LEU A 306 -13.12 5.53 -3.23
C LEU A 306 -13.96 6.74 -3.68
N THR A 307 -14.21 6.90 -4.98
CA THR A 307 -14.93 8.05 -5.56
C THR A 307 -16.45 7.84 -5.54
N GLY A 308 -17.14 8.61 -4.71
CA GLY A 308 -18.60 8.68 -4.68
C GLY A 308 -19.06 9.80 -3.74
N ALA A 309 -19.81 10.75 -4.29
CA ALA A 309 -20.27 11.96 -3.62
C ALA A 309 -20.92 11.67 -2.25
N GLY A 310 -20.32 12.19 -1.17
CA GLY A 310 -20.81 12.09 0.20
C GLY A 310 -19.95 11.29 1.19
N ARG A 311 -18.71 10.89 0.85
CA ARG A 311 -17.82 10.14 1.77
C ARG A 311 -17.03 11.04 2.73
N PRO A 312 -16.77 10.60 3.98
CA PRO A 312 -15.72 11.18 4.82
C PRO A 312 -14.36 10.93 4.15
N ALA A 313 -13.60 12.00 3.94
CA ALA A 313 -12.33 11.93 3.23
C ALA A 313 -11.32 10.99 3.93
N CYS A 314 -10.66 10.15 3.13
CA CYS A 314 -9.80 9.04 3.59
C CYS A 314 -8.38 9.49 3.95
N TRP A 315 -8.27 10.57 4.72
CA TRP A 315 -6.99 11.18 5.13
C TRP A 315 -6.16 10.34 6.10
N ILE A 316 -6.77 9.33 6.75
CA ILE A 316 -6.11 8.42 7.70
C ILE A 316 -4.92 7.67 7.08
N ILE A 317 -4.86 7.55 5.75
CA ILE A 317 -3.77 6.91 5.04
C ILE A 317 -2.45 7.67 5.25
N PHE A 318 -2.49 9.00 5.32
CA PHE A 318 -1.31 9.79 5.67
C PHE A 318 -0.83 9.43 7.08
N ASP A 319 -1.74 9.36 8.05
CA ASP A 319 -1.40 9.04 9.45
C ASP A 319 -0.75 7.66 9.58
N ILE A 320 -1.32 6.65 8.91
CA ILE A 320 -0.78 5.29 8.91
C ILE A 320 0.63 5.26 8.30
N TYR A 321 0.83 5.93 7.17
CA TYR A 321 2.11 5.91 6.50
C TYR A 321 3.20 6.59 7.33
N VAL A 322 2.96 7.83 7.79
CA VAL A 322 3.98 8.58 8.53
C VAL A 322 4.33 7.89 9.85
N GLU A 323 3.39 7.19 10.47
CA GLU A 323 3.62 6.40 11.69
C GLU A 323 4.44 5.14 11.40
N ASN A 324 4.07 4.36 10.37
CA ASN A 324 4.81 3.17 9.96
C ASN A 324 6.24 3.49 9.49
N ALA A 325 6.44 4.64 8.85
CA ALA A 325 7.76 5.07 8.39
C ALA A 325 8.72 5.37 9.56
N ILE A 326 8.20 5.77 10.72
CA ILE A 326 9.00 6.07 11.92
C ILE A 326 9.21 4.82 12.80
N ASP A 327 8.37 3.80 12.67
CA ASP A 327 8.42 2.55 13.46
C ASP A 327 9.71 1.72 13.23
N GLY A 328 10.51 2.03 12.20
CA GLY A 328 11.86 1.48 12.00
C GLY A 328 11.93 -0.03 11.69
N ARG A 329 10.82 -0.76 11.80
CA ARG A 329 10.73 -2.22 11.59
C ARG A 329 10.88 -2.65 10.13
N HIS A 330 10.70 -1.73 9.18
CA HIS A 330 10.75 -2.03 7.76
C HIS A 330 11.65 -1.03 7.02
N LEU A 331 12.75 -1.53 6.45
CA LEU A 331 13.57 -0.76 5.52
C LEU A 331 12.88 -0.75 4.16
N SER A 332 12.39 0.41 3.74
CA SER A 332 11.80 0.58 2.42
C SER A 332 12.90 0.68 1.37
N VAL A 333 12.79 -0.11 0.30
CA VAL A 333 13.65 0.01 -0.90
C VAL A 333 13.36 1.32 -1.66
N ILE A 334 12.29 2.03 -1.28
CA ILE A 334 11.81 3.24 -1.92
C ILE A 334 11.93 4.41 -0.95
N SER A 335 12.60 5.49 -1.38
CA SER A 335 12.65 6.76 -0.64
C SER A 335 11.27 7.24 -0.19
N ALA A 336 11.17 7.71 1.06
CA ALA A 336 9.93 8.22 1.63
C ALA A 336 9.36 9.39 0.81
N ILE A 337 10.23 10.22 0.22
CA ILE A 337 9.84 11.35 -0.64
C ILE A 337 8.97 10.86 -1.80
N ARG A 338 9.39 9.77 -2.46
CA ARG A 338 8.65 9.21 -3.58
C ARG A 338 7.32 8.61 -3.14
N ILE A 339 7.29 7.92 -2.00
CA ILE A 339 6.05 7.31 -1.50
C ILE A 339 5.04 8.39 -1.13
N ILE A 340 5.46 9.41 -0.37
CA ILE A 340 4.60 10.53 0.03
C ILE A 340 4.08 11.24 -1.21
N LYS A 341 4.93 11.56 -2.19
CA LYS A 341 4.50 12.17 -3.46
C LYS A 341 3.38 11.39 -4.15
N GLU A 342 3.61 10.09 -4.42
CA GLU A 342 2.63 9.26 -5.13
C GLU A 342 1.35 9.08 -4.30
N MET A 343 1.49 8.92 -2.99
CA MET A 343 0.37 8.84 -2.07
C MET A 343 -0.44 10.13 -2.05
N THR A 344 0.20 11.30 -2.01
CA THR A 344 -0.48 12.61 -2.02
C THR A 344 -1.26 12.82 -3.30
N LYS A 345 -0.68 12.51 -4.47
CA LYS A 345 -1.39 12.56 -5.76
C LYS A 345 -2.58 11.61 -5.78
N THR A 346 -2.36 10.38 -5.33
CA THR A 346 -3.41 9.38 -5.25
C THR A 346 -4.54 9.90 -4.34
N MET A 347 -4.22 10.38 -3.15
CA MET A 347 -5.25 10.84 -2.21
C MET A 347 -6.00 12.08 -2.69
N GLN A 348 -5.36 12.96 -3.44
CA GLN A 348 -6.02 14.10 -4.08
C GLN A 348 -7.11 13.61 -5.05
N VAL A 349 -6.77 12.66 -5.93
CA VAL A 349 -7.71 12.10 -6.91
C VAL A 349 -8.83 11.31 -6.21
N LEU A 350 -8.50 10.49 -5.22
CA LEU A 350 -9.48 9.61 -4.58
C LEU A 350 -10.53 10.32 -3.75
N ASN A 351 -10.14 11.43 -3.12
CA ASN A 351 -11.07 12.23 -2.34
C ASN A 351 -11.76 13.29 -3.19
N GLU A 352 -11.47 13.35 -4.51
CA GLU A 352 -11.91 14.44 -5.39
C GLU A 352 -11.61 15.83 -4.77
N ALA A 353 -10.50 15.91 -4.04
CA ALA A 353 -10.19 17.03 -3.16
C ALA A 353 -9.34 18.07 -3.89
N SER A 354 -9.45 19.31 -3.45
CA SER A 354 -8.54 20.36 -3.90
C SER A 354 -7.10 20.07 -3.44
N TRP A 355 -6.11 20.66 -4.14
CA TRP A 355 -4.71 20.63 -3.67
C TRP A 355 -4.56 21.25 -2.27
N GLN A 356 -5.36 22.28 -1.96
CA GLN A 356 -5.41 22.87 -0.62
C GLN A 356 -5.81 21.85 0.45
N GLU A 357 -6.91 21.13 0.27
CA GLU A 357 -7.38 20.12 1.22
C GLU A 357 -6.40 18.96 1.35
N THR A 358 -5.81 18.54 0.24
CA THR A 358 -4.85 17.43 0.20
C THR A 358 -3.57 17.77 0.95
N PHE A 359 -2.95 18.92 0.66
CA PHE A 359 -1.75 19.36 1.37
C PHE A 359 -2.05 19.65 2.84
N LYS A 360 -3.20 20.27 3.15
CA LYS A 360 -3.62 20.50 4.54
C LYS A 360 -3.74 19.19 5.32
N ALA A 361 -4.35 18.16 4.74
CA ALA A 361 -4.47 16.85 5.37
C ALA A 361 -3.09 16.21 5.62
N LEU A 362 -2.17 16.32 4.66
CA LEU A 362 -0.78 15.85 4.79
C LEU A 362 -0.05 16.58 5.93
N TRP A 363 -0.14 17.91 6.01
CA TRP A 363 0.45 18.70 7.08
C TRP A 363 -0.12 18.35 8.46
N ILE A 364 -1.45 18.24 8.57
CA ILE A 364 -2.13 17.87 9.82
C ILE A 364 -1.66 16.49 10.29
N SER A 365 -1.51 15.53 9.38
CA SER A 365 -1.06 14.19 9.71
C SER A 365 0.37 14.19 10.28
N ALA A 366 1.29 14.89 9.62
CA ALA A 366 2.67 15.00 10.10
C ALA A 366 2.79 15.81 11.39
N LEU A 367 1.98 16.85 11.57
CA LEU A 367 1.89 17.57 12.84
C LEU A 367 1.39 16.66 13.96
N ARG A 368 0.35 15.85 13.74
CA ARG A 368 -0.12 14.87 14.72
C ARG A 368 0.98 13.89 15.12
N LEU A 369 1.76 13.41 14.15
CA LEU A 369 2.92 12.55 14.40
C LEU A 369 3.94 13.24 15.34
N VAL A 370 4.28 14.51 15.11
CA VAL A 370 5.18 15.28 15.98
C VAL A 370 4.55 15.51 17.37
N GLN A 371 3.25 15.81 17.44
CA GLN A 371 2.56 16.10 18.71
C GLN A 371 2.39 14.89 19.63
N ARG A 372 2.46 13.65 19.12
CA ARG A 372 2.43 12.44 19.97
C ARG A 372 3.60 12.37 20.96
N ALA A 373 4.67 13.14 20.76
CA ALA A 373 5.79 13.24 21.71
C ALA A 373 5.44 13.97 23.03
N ARG A 374 4.20 14.46 23.23
CA ARG A 374 3.78 15.14 24.47
C ARG A 374 3.68 14.22 25.70
N GLU A 375 3.59 12.90 25.53
CA GLU A 375 3.60 11.93 26.64
C GLU A 375 4.75 10.91 26.47
N PRO A 376 5.80 10.95 27.31
CA PRO A 376 7.01 10.14 27.12
C PRO A 376 6.84 8.72 27.67
N LEU A 377 6.02 7.89 27.01
CA LEU A 377 5.90 6.46 27.33
C LEU A 377 6.37 5.52 26.19
N GLU A 378 7.01 6.05 25.15
CA GLU A 378 7.44 5.24 23.99
C GLU A 378 8.93 4.87 24.04
N GLY A 379 9.22 3.71 24.65
CA GLY A 379 10.34 2.84 24.30
C GLY A 379 11.77 3.37 24.50
N PRO A 380 12.79 2.53 24.26
CA PRO A 380 14.20 2.84 24.54
C PRO A 380 14.89 3.78 23.53
N ILE A 381 14.21 4.30 22.50
CA ILE A 381 14.82 5.13 21.44
C ILE A 381 13.98 6.39 21.18
N PRO A 382 14.53 7.61 21.36
CA PRO A 382 13.84 8.83 20.96
C PRO A 382 13.78 8.94 19.44
N HIS A 383 12.61 9.27 18.90
CA HIS A 383 12.36 9.45 17.46
C HIS A 383 12.00 10.90 17.08
N LEU A 384 12.23 11.87 17.97
CA LEU A 384 11.71 13.23 17.78
C LEU A 384 12.36 13.91 16.57
N ASP A 385 13.68 13.77 16.42
CA ASP A 385 14.39 14.41 15.32
C ASP A 385 14.01 13.74 13.97
N ALA A 386 13.76 12.43 13.94
CA ALA A 386 13.23 11.74 12.75
C ALA A 386 11.79 12.16 12.40
N ARG A 387 10.91 12.35 13.40
CA ARG A 387 9.54 12.87 13.19
C ARG A 387 9.57 14.31 12.66
N LEU A 388 10.49 15.14 13.16
CA LEU A 388 10.70 16.49 12.67
C LEU A 388 11.29 16.50 11.25
N CYS A 389 12.20 15.59 10.93
CA CYS A 389 12.69 15.36 9.56
C CYS A 389 11.53 15.01 8.60
N MET A 390 10.60 14.16 9.02
CA MET A 390 9.40 13.84 8.22
C MET A 390 8.59 15.10 7.88
N LEU A 391 8.30 15.93 8.90
CA LEU A 391 7.50 17.14 8.76
C LEU A 391 8.22 18.25 7.98
N LEU A 392 9.49 18.52 8.30
CA LEU A 392 10.20 19.74 7.91
C LEU A 392 11.19 19.52 6.75
N ALA A 393 11.47 18.28 6.37
CA ALA A 393 12.31 17.97 5.21
C ALA A 393 11.57 17.12 4.17
N LEU A 394 11.10 15.92 4.54
CA LEU A 394 10.58 14.95 3.56
C LEU A 394 9.27 15.39 2.92
N ILE A 395 8.32 15.94 3.70
CA ILE A 395 7.07 16.44 3.14
C ILE A 395 7.30 17.65 2.22
N PRO A 396 8.03 18.70 2.62
CA PRO A 396 8.41 19.78 1.71
C PRO A 396 9.06 19.29 0.42
N LEU A 397 9.98 18.32 0.48
CA LEU A 397 10.61 17.71 -0.69
C LEU A 397 9.63 16.95 -1.58
N SER A 398 8.66 16.26 -0.97
CA SER A 398 7.61 15.54 -1.70
C SER A 398 6.69 16.51 -2.44
N VAL A 399 6.33 17.63 -1.78
CA VAL A 399 5.58 18.72 -2.38
C VAL A 399 6.38 19.38 -3.51
N ALA A 400 7.68 19.62 -3.31
CA ALA A 400 8.58 20.13 -4.34
C ALA A 400 8.56 19.27 -5.60
N ALA A 401 8.65 17.95 -5.42
CA ALA A 401 8.62 16.99 -6.51
C ALA A 401 7.25 16.91 -7.23
N ILE A 402 6.15 17.26 -6.56
CA ILE A 402 4.82 17.43 -7.20
C ILE A 402 4.79 18.70 -8.04
N LEU A 403 5.34 19.82 -7.52
CA LEU A 403 5.36 21.10 -8.22
C LEU A 403 6.29 21.11 -9.44
N GLN A 404 7.41 20.38 -9.39
CA GLN A 404 8.37 20.29 -10.50
C GLN A 404 7.79 19.58 -11.72
N GLU A 405 7.16 18.42 -11.54
CA GLU A 405 6.59 17.64 -12.67
C GLU A 405 5.56 18.42 -13.48
N GLU A 406 4.88 19.38 -12.86
CA GLU A 406 3.88 20.19 -13.54
C GLU A 406 4.50 21.37 -14.31
N SER A 407 5.58 21.94 -13.80
CA SER A 407 6.36 22.95 -14.53
C SER A 407 6.95 22.36 -15.81
N ASP A 408 7.33 21.08 -15.80
CA ASP A 408 7.86 20.38 -16.97
C ASP A 408 6.77 20.06 -18.02
N MET A 409 5.52 19.88 -17.58
CA MET A 409 4.38 19.56 -18.45
C MET A 409 3.75 20.78 -19.13
N LEU A 410 3.82 21.97 -18.52
CA LEU A 410 3.16 23.18 -19.03
C LEU A 410 4.04 24.07 -19.91
N GLY A 411 5.35 23.79 -20.01
CA GLY A 411 6.28 24.63 -20.78
C GLY A 411 6.39 26.06 -20.25
N ALA A 412 7.38 26.81 -20.75
CA ALA A 412 7.77 28.13 -20.26
C ALA A 412 6.77 29.28 -20.58
N GLU A 413 5.46 29.04 -20.55
CA GLU A 413 4.43 30.06 -20.74
C GLU A 413 3.93 30.64 -19.40
N GLY A 414 4.61 31.69 -18.94
CA GLY A 414 4.01 32.93 -18.43
C GLY A 414 3.10 32.91 -17.19
N ASN A 415 3.66 33.33 -16.05
CA ASN A 415 3.05 34.11 -14.95
C ASN A 415 1.72 33.68 -14.29
N LYS A 416 1.11 32.54 -14.63
CA LYS A 416 -0.06 32.03 -13.90
C LYS A 416 0.39 31.18 -12.71
N ILE A 417 -0.06 31.55 -11.50
CA ILE A 417 0.14 30.74 -10.30
C ILE A 417 -0.57 29.40 -10.53
N LEU A 418 0.20 28.30 -10.55
CA LEU A 418 -0.36 26.96 -10.78
C LEU A 418 -1.33 26.55 -9.66
N PRO A 419 -2.37 25.75 -9.94
CA PRO A 419 -3.36 25.33 -8.96
C PRO A 419 -2.73 24.64 -7.72
N GLN A 420 -1.64 23.91 -7.91
CA GLN A 420 -0.89 23.19 -6.89
C GLN A 420 -0.16 24.17 -5.98
N ARG A 421 0.48 25.18 -6.57
CA ARG A 421 1.21 26.22 -5.82
C ARG A 421 0.25 27.09 -5.03
N GLN A 422 -0.89 27.45 -5.63
CA GLN A 422 -1.96 28.14 -4.91
C GLN A 422 -2.53 27.27 -3.80
N GLY A 423 -2.78 25.98 -4.07
CA GLY A 423 -3.25 25.01 -3.09
C GLY A 423 -2.29 24.88 -1.91
N LEU A 424 -0.98 24.85 -2.15
CA LEU A 424 0.04 24.85 -1.11
C LEU A 424 -0.06 26.11 -0.24
N ILE A 425 -0.06 27.30 -0.84
CA ILE A 425 -0.14 28.58 -0.11
C ILE A 425 -1.42 28.63 0.75
N SER A 426 -2.57 28.31 0.16
CA SER A 426 -3.84 28.30 0.86
C SER A 426 -3.86 27.25 1.99
N SER A 427 -3.24 26.08 1.79
CA SER A 427 -3.16 25.05 2.84
C SER A 427 -2.34 25.49 4.05
N LEU A 428 -1.27 26.26 3.84
CA LEU A 428 -0.40 26.78 4.90
C LEU A 428 -1.05 27.94 5.65
N GLN A 429 -1.76 28.82 4.93
CA GLN A 429 -2.54 29.90 5.53
C GLN A 429 -3.67 29.36 6.42
N ASP A 430 -4.39 28.34 5.95
CA ASP A 430 -5.44 27.66 6.75
C ASP A 430 -4.88 26.99 8.01
N LEU A 431 -3.62 26.55 7.99
CA LEU A 431 -3.01 25.79 9.08
C LEU A 431 -2.95 26.61 10.38
N ILE A 432 -2.93 27.94 10.29
CA ILE A 432 -2.98 28.87 11.44
C ILE A 432 -4.18 28.58 12.36
N GLN A 433 -5.30 28.12 11.80
CA GLN A 433 -6.52 27.81 12.56
C GLN A 433 -6.37 26.61 13.52
N TYR A 434 -5.33 25.78 13.32
CA TYR A 434 -5.07 24.58 14.12
C TYR A 434 -4.02 24.83 15.20
N SER A 435 -4.19 25.91 15.98
CA SER A 435 -3.23 26.35 17.01
C SER A 435 -2.82 25.24 17.99
N GLY A 436 -3.74 24.33 18.35
CA GLY A 436 -3.45 23.19 19.22
C GLY A 436 -2.43 22.19 18.65
N LEU A 437 -2.37 22.04 17.31
CA LEU A 437 -1.38 21.19 16.62
C LEU A 437 -0.06 21.91 16.33
N LEU A 438 -0.05 23.24 16.39
CA LEU A 438 1.12 24.05 16.06
C LEU A 438 2.06 24.30 17.25
N VAL A 439 1.72 23.85 18.46
CA VAL A 439 2.58 24.06 19.64
C VAL A 439 3.90 23.29 19.47
N PRO A 440 5.07 23.95 19.50
CA PRO A 440 6.34 23.27 19.30
C PRO A 440 6.73 22.39 20.51
N PRO A 441 7.34 21.20 20.29
CA PRO A 441 8.01 20.45 21.35
C PRO A 441 9.10 21.29 22.04
N SER A 442 9.35 21.02 23.34
CA SER A 442 10.26 21.83 24.16
C SER A 442 11.67 21.99 23.57
N SER A 443 12.18 20.96 22.88
CA SER A 443 13.51 20.98 22.25
C SER A 443 13.61 21.92 21.05
N VAL A 444 12.50 22.30 20.43
CA VAL A 444 12.47 23.11 19.19
C VAL A 444 11.85 24.49 19.36
N VAL A 445 11.43 24.85 20.58
CA VAL A 445 10.88 26.18 20.91
C VAL A 445 11.84 27.30 20.49
N ASN A 446 13.14 27.15 20.77
CA ASN A 446 14.14 28.17 20.40
C ASN A 446 14.26 28.34 18.90
N ALA A 447 14.21 27.24 18.14
CA ALA A 447 14.25 27.30 16.67
C ALA A 447 12.99 27.96 16.11
N ALA A 448 11.82 27.64 16.67
CA ALA A 448 10.56 28.26 16.27
C ALA A 448 10.56 29.77 16.58
N ASN A 449 11.04 30.17 17.75
CA ASN A 449 11.19 31.58 18.13
C ASN A 449 12.17 32.31 17.22
N ALA A 450 13.30 31.69 16.85
CA ALA A 450 14.24 32.28 15.91
C ALA A 450 13.61 32.51 14.52
N ALA A 451 12.84 31.54 14.02
CA ALA A 451 12.09 31.68 12.77
C ALA A 451 11.02 32.80 12.84
N ALA A 452 10.32 32.90 13.97
CA ALA A 452 9.35 33.97 14.21
C ALA A 452 10.01 35.35 14.30
N SER A 453 11.13 35.47 15.00
CA SER A 453 11.91 36.70 15.09
C SER A 453 12.42 37.13 13.71
N LYS A 454 12.90 36.19 12.89
CA LYS A 454 13.31 36.46 11.50
C LYS A 454 12.16 37.05 10.67
N ALA A 455 10.97 36.45 10.76
CA ALA A 455 9.78 36.95 10.07
C ALA A 455 9.33 38.33 10.60
N ALA A 456 9.42 38.56 11.92
CA ALA A 456 9.07 39.83 12.54
C ALA A 456 9.99 40.97 12.11
N ILE A 457 11.31 40.73 12.07
CA ILE A 457 12.31 41.70 11.59
C ILE A 457 12.04 42.03 10.12
N PHE A 458 11.77 41.02 9.28
CA PHE A 458 11.43 41.26 7.88
C PHE A 458 10.19 42.14 7.72
N LYS A 459 9.12 41.82 8.46
CA LYS A 459 7.87 42.59 8.44
C LYS A 459 8.08 44.03 8.91
N ALA A 460 8.82 44.24 10.01
CA ALA A 460 9.14 45.57 10.52
C ALA A 460 9.96 46.39 9.52
N ASN A 461 10.97 45.80 8.89
CA ASN A 461 11.77 46.46 7.85
C ASN A 461 10.93 46.78 6.60
N TYR A 462 9.99 45.91 6.23
CA TYR A 462 9.06 46.16 5.13
C TYR A 462 8.11 47.32 5.43
N GLU A 463 7.52 47.36 6.63
CA GLU A 463 6.63 48.46 7.06
C GLU A 463 7.39 49.79 7.20
N ALA A 464 8.63 49.76 7.71
CA ALA A 464 9.51 50.93 7.82
C ALA A 464 9.98 51.47 6.46
N GLY A 465 10.06 50.63 5.42
CA GLY A 465 10.39 51.06 4.06
C GLY A 465 9.22 51.66 3.27
N VAL A 466 7.98 51.41 3.70
CA VAL A 466 6.75 51.93 3.06
C VAL A 466 6.26 53.22 3.73
N GLY A 467 6.58 53.42 5.01
CA GLY A 467 6.38 54.69 5.72
C GLY A 467 7.55 55.66 5.50
N ASN A 468 7.26 56.92 5.19
CA ASN A 468 8.26 57.99 5.02
C ASN A 468 9.39 57.93 6.05
N SER A 469 10.62 58.15 5.57
CA SER A 469 11.83 58.27 6.38
C SER A 469 11.73 59.45 7.35
N SER A 470 11.17 59.22 8.53
CA SER A 470 11.36 60.11 9.67
C SER A 470 11.90 59.31 10.83
N MET A 471 13.21 59.47 11.04
CA MET A 471 13.93 59.37 12.31
C MET A 471 13.41 58.32 13.29
N MET A 472 14.10 57.18 13.36
CA MET A 472 14.09 56.37 14.59
C MET A 472 15.44 55.70 14.80
N ASP A 473 15.96 55.91 16.01
CA ASP A 473 17.21 55.39 16.54
C ASP A 473 17.43 53.91 16.22
N GLN A 474 18.67 53.58 15.85
CA GLN A 474 19.23 52.23 15.91
C GLN A 474 19.21 51.75 17.37
N THR A 475 18.05 51.32 17.84
CA THR A 475 17.96 50.51 19.05
C THR A 475 17.97 49.07 18.59
N ASP A 476 19.09 48.39 18.87
CA ASP A 476 19.32 46.94 18.79
C ASP A 476 18.33 46.17 19.69
N SER A 477 17.03 46.38 19.48
CA SER A 477 15.98 45.60 20.11
C SER A 477 15.77 44.36 19.27
N SER A 478 16.38 43.24 19.68
CA SER A 478 16.03 41.94 19.12
C SER A 478 14.52 41.74 19.32
N MET A 479 13.70 41.89 18.28
CA MET A 479 12.27 41.61 18.36
C MET A 479 12.10 40.11 18.65
N LYS A 480 11.92 39.75 19.92
CA LYS A 480 11.69 38.36 20.35
C LYS A 480 10.22 38.03 20.09
N ALA A 481 9.96 37.15 19.14
CA ALA A 481 8.62 36.70 18.80
C ALA A 481 8.40 35.26 19.30
N ALA A 482 7.19 34.98 19.79
CA ALA A 482 6.79 33.63 20.19
C ALA A 482 6.45 32.81 18.94
N GLY A 483 7.33 31.89 18.58
CA GLY A 483 7.19 31.04 17.41
C GLY A 483 6.45 29.74 17.68
N ASN A 484 5.99 29.13 16.60
CA ASN A 484 5.27 27.86 16.60
C ASN A 484 5.73 26.97 15.44
N MET A 485 5.18 25.75 15.32
CA MET A 485 5.57 24.81 14.26
C MET A 485 5.32 25.35 12.84
N LEU A 486 4.34 26.25 12.66
CA LEU A 486 4.09 26.85 11.34
C LEU A 486 5.28 27.70 10.89
N HIS A 487 5.93 28.42 11.80
CA HIS A 487 7.12 29.21 11.46
C HIS A 487 8.25 28.33 10.90
N LEU A 488 8.45 27.14 11.49
CA LEU A 488 9.42 26.17 10.99
C LEU A 488 9.03 25.58 9.63
N ILE A 489 7.74 25.26 9.43
CA ILE A 489 7.23 24.76 8.14
C ILE A 489 7.43 25.82 7.04
N ILE A 490 7.16 27.10 7.34
CA ILE A 490 7.35 28.20 6.39
C ILE A 490 8.82 28.39 6.04
N GLU A 491 9.73 28.36 7.02
CA GLU A 491 11.18 28.38 6.74
C GLU A 491 11.63 27.20 5.87
N ALA A 492 11.11 26.00 6.13
CA ALA A 492 11.39 24.80 5.35
C ALA A 492 10.88 24.90 3.89
N CYS A 493 9.75 25.58 3.68
CA CYS A 493 9.20 25.83 2.35
C CYS A 493 9.95 26.94 1.61
N ILE A 494 10.35 28.03 2.30
CA ILE A 494 11.12 29.14 1.71
C ILE A 494 12.51 28.68 1.30
N SER A 495 13.21 27.92 2.15
CA SER A 495 14.54 27.37 1.85
C SER A 495 14.57 26.52 0.57
N ARG A 496 13.46 25.83 0.28
CA ARG A 496 13.27 25.00 -0.93
C ARG A 496 12.58 25.73 -2.08
N LYS A 497 12.39 27.05 -1.97
CA LYS A 497 11.76 27.92 -2.99
C LYS A 497 10.33 27.51 -3.35
N LEU A 498 9.61 26.83 -2.44
CA LEU A 498 8.21 26.45 -2.66
C LEU A 498 7.30 27.69 -2.56
N ILE A 499 7.58 28.53 -1.56
CA ILE A 499 6.96 29.83 -1.32
C ILE A 499 8.06 30.89 -1.18
N ASP A 500 7.69 32.16 -1.33
CA ASP A 500 8.60 33.29 -1.17
C ASP A 500 8.54 33.88 0.24
N THR A 501 9.40 34.87 0.50
CA THR A 501 9.41 35.60 1.78
C THR A 501 8.19 36.49 1.98
N SER A 502 7.31 36.63 0.98
CA SER A 502 6.03 37.36 1.16
C SER A 502 5.12 36.65 2.16
N ALA A 503 5.34 35.35 2.41
CA ALA A 503 4.66 34.59 3.46
C ALA A 503 4.80 35.20 4.86
N TYR A 504 5.89 35.94 5.12
CA TYR A 504 6.09 36.65 6.39
C TYR A 504 5.06 37.77 6.63
N LEU A 505 4.40 38.24 5.57
CA LEU A 505 3.39 39.29 5.61
C LEU A 505 1.96 38.74 5.73
N TRP A 506 1.77 37.41 5.79
CA TRP A 506 0.43 36.82 5.89
C TRP A 506 -0.31 37.27 7.16
N PRO A 507 -1.63 37.53 7.07
CA PRO A 507 -2.43 37.94 8.23
C PRO A 507 -2.34 36.91 9.36
N GLY A 508 -2.03 37.36 10.58
CA GLY A 508 -1.94 36.49 11.75
C GLY A 508 -0.69 35.60 11.81
N TYR A 509 0.22 35.67 10.84
CA TYR A 509 1.45 34.87 10.84
C TYR A 509 2.47 35.39 11.85
N VAL A 510 2.81 36.69 11.79
CA VAL A 510 3.62 37.36 12.82
C VAL A 510 2.71 38.06 13.81
N VAL A 511 2.72 37.59 15.07
CA VAL A 511 2.07 38.27 16.19
C VAL A 511 3.15 39.08 16.95
N PRO A 512 3.01 40.41 17.06
CA PRO A 512 3.93 41.21 17.89
C PRO A 512 3.84 40.74 19.34
N SER A 513 4.93 40.21 19.89
CA SER A 513 5.01 39.88 21.31
C SER A 513 5.71 41.03 22.04
N GLY A 514 5.15 41.43 23.18
CA GLY A 514 5.75 42.42 24.06
C GLY A 514 7.10 41.95 24.61
N THR A 515 7.95 42.90 24.99
CA THR A 515 9.29 42.71 25.54
C THR A 515 9.34 41.62 26.62
N LEU A 516 9.82 40.42 26.28
CA LEU A 516 10.25 39.40 27.23
C LEU A 516 11.65 39.76 27.76
N LYS A 517 11.81 39.86 29.08
CA LYS A 517 13.10 40.09 29.75
C LYS A 517 13.94 38.80 29.83
N ASP A 518 15.20 38.91 29.39
CA ASP A 518 16.37 37.99 29.51
C ASP A 518 16.25 36.56 28.97
N THR A 519 17.23 35.95 28.29
CA THR A 519 18.71 36.04 28.35
C THR A 519 19.35 35.93 26.95
N ALA A 520 20.65 36.31 26.87
CA ALA A 520 21.63 36.17 25.78
C ALA A 520 21.44 37.03 24.50
N LEU A 521 22.43 37.90 24.23
CA LEU A 521 22.71 38.50 22.92
C LEU A 521 22.82 37.40 21.85
N PRO A 522 22.52 37.67 20.57
CA PRO A 522 22.80 36.71 19.51
C PRO A 522 24.31 36.49 19.44
N GLN A 523 24.78 35.34 19.94
CA GLN A 523 26.15 34.90 19.67
C GLN A 523 26.34 34.83 18.15
N GLU A 524 27.45 35.38 17.65
CA GLU A 524 27.83 35.21 16.25
C GLU A 524 27.82 33.71 15.89
N SER A 525 27.17 33.36 14.78
CA SER A 525 27.04 31.97 14.34
C SER A 525 28.45 31.33 14.22
N PRO A 526 28.68 30.13 14.79
CA PRO A 526 29.96 29.44 14.63
C PRO A 526 30.29 29.17 13.15
N TRP A 527 29.25 29.02 12.31
CA TRP A 527 29.39 28.87 10.86
C TRP A 527 29.91 30.13 10.18
N LEU A 528 29.55 31.32 10.66
CA LEU A 528 30.07 32.59 10.13
C LEU A 528 31.59 32.68 10.35
N ASN A 529 32.06 32.30 11.55
CA ASN A 529 33.49 32.29 11.88
C ASN A 529 34.26 31.28 11.04
N PHE A 530 33.67 30.10 10.79
CA PHE A 530 34.20 29.11 9.87
C PHE A 530 34.27 29.63 8.43
N MET A 531 33.23 30.32 7.95
CA MET A 531 33.21 30.90 6.60
C MET A 531 34.26 31.99 6.42
N LYS A 532 34.49 32.83 7.45
CA LYS A 532 35.55 33.86 7.51
C LYS A 532 36.99 33.29 7.49
N GLY A 533 37.16 31.95 7.54
CA GLY A 533 38.46 31.29 7.38
C GLY A 533 39.13 30.85 8.69
N SER A 534 38.40 30.82 9.79
CA SER A 534 38.91 30.28 11.06
C SER A 534 39.31 28.81 10.90
N ARG A 535 40.49 28.44 11.44
CA ARG A 535 40.93 27.04 11.46
C ARG A 535 40.02 26.20 12.34
N LEU A 536 39.81 24.93 11.97
CA LEU A 536 39.03 23.96 12.74
C LEU A 536 39.76 23.61 14.05
N SER A 537 39.55 24.41 15.08
CA SER A 537 40.02 24.16 16.46
C SER A 537 38.96 23.39 17.25
N GLY A 538 39.36 22.69 18.32
CA GLY A 538 38.44 21.91 19.18
C GLY A 538 37.15 22.65 19.55
N PRO A 539 37.22 23.88 20.12
CA PRO A 539 36.03 24.65 20.49
C PRO A 539 35.13 25.01 19.30
N LEU A 540 35.72 25.30 18.13
CA LEU A 540 34.96 25.59 16.93
C LEU A 540 34.29 24.33 16.38
N ILE A 541 34.98 23.19 16.41
CA ILE A 541 34.43 21.89 16.01
C ILE A 541 33.22 21.55 16.88
N ASP A 542 33.33 21.64 18.20
CA ASP A 542 32.22 21.33 19.10
C ASP A 542 31.01 22.25 18.90
N ALA A 543 31.26 23.55 18.65
CA ALA A 543 30.20 24.51 18.34
C ALA A 543 29.51 24.21 16.98
N LEU A 544 30.26 23.79 15.96
CA LEU A 544 29.73 23.41 14.65
C LEU A 544 29.00 22.06 14.68
N VAL A 545 29.45 21.11 15.52
CA VAL A 545 28.74 19.84 15.74
C VAL A 545 27.40 20.09 16.45
N ALA A 546 27.33 21.06 17.36
CA ALA A 546 26.13 21.37 18.14
C ALA A 546 25.11 22.27 17.41
N SER A 547 25.53 22.99 16.37
CA SER A 547 24.71 23.97 15.66
C SER A 547 24.54 23.59 14.18
N PRO A 548 23.31 23.49 13.64
CA PRO A 548 23.11 23.18 12.23
C PRO A 548 23.60 24.33 11.32
N ALA A 549 24.11 23.98 10.14
CA ALA A 549 24.43 24.96 9.12
C ALA A 549 23.19 25.75 8.67
N SER A 550 23.41 27.00 8.26
CA SER A 550 22.37 27.91 7.82
C SER A 550 22.20 27.92 6.31
N SER A 551 23.20 27.45 5.55
CA SER A 551 23.18 27.44 4.09
C SER A 551 23.91 26.26 3.46
N VAL A 552 23.58 25.96 2.20
CA VAL A 552 24.27 24.93 1.41
C VAL A 552 25.74 25.32 1.14
N ALA A 553 26.04 26.61 1.00
CA ALA A 553 27.41 27.09 0.78
C ALA A 553 28.36 26.76 1.96
N GLU A 554 27.85 26.84 3.19
CA GLU A 554 28.57 26.41 4.39
C GLU A 554 28.89 24.91 4.36
N LEU A 555 27.92 24.10 3.93
CA LEU A 555 28.09 22.66 3.77
C LEU A 555 29.07 22.32 2.64
N ASP A 556 28.99 22.99 1.50
CA ASP A 556 29.88 22.73 0.35
C ASP A 556 31.34 23.00 0.70
N LYS A 557 31.61 24.08 1.45
CA LYS A 557 32.95 24.36 1.99
C LYS A 557 33.41 23.23 2.90
N LEU A 558 32.56 22.78 3.83
CA LEU A 558 32.88 21.70 4.75
C LEU A 558 33.09 20.36 4.03
N TYR A 559 32.28 20.06 3.02
CA TYR A 559 32.38 18.87 2.20
C TYR A 559 33.67 18.85 1.37
N SER A 560 34.10 20.00 0.85
CA SER A 560 35.39 20.12 0.16
C SER A 560 36.58 19.80 1.07
N ILE A 561 36.49 20.17 2.36
CA ILE A 561 37.49 19.83 3.39
C ILE A 561 37.42 18.33 3.71
N ALA A 562 36.23 17.74 3.80
CA ALA A 562 36.05 16.30 4.02
C ALA A 562 36.66 15.46 2.88
N LEU A 563 36.73 15.98 1.66
CA LEU A 563 37.35 15.30 0.51
C LEU A 563 38.87 15.55 0.41
N ASN A 564 39.29 16.82 0.54
CA ASN A 564 40.63 17.27 0.13
C ASN A 564 41.51 17.79 1.28
N GLY A 565 40.99 17.86 2.51
CA GLY A 565 41.72 18.37 3.68
C GLY A 565 42.83 17.43 4.18
N SER A 566 43.53 17.85 5.24
CA SER A 566 44.39 16.95 6.01
C SER A 566 43.58 15.85 6.72
N GLU A 567 44.20 14.77 7.19
CA GLU A 567 43.46 13.69 7.88
C GLU A 567 42.72 14.17 9.15
N GLU A 568 43.29 15.14 9.86
CA GLU A 568 42.67 15.79 11.02
C GLU A 568 41.49 16.67 10.60
N GLU A 569 41.61 17.37 9.47
CA GLU A 569 40.54 18.21 8.93
C GLU A 569 39.40 17.37 8.35
N LYS A 570 39.71 16.23 7.70
CA LYS A 570 38.72 15.29 7.16
C LYS A 570 37.88 14.67 8.26
N THR A 571 38.53 14.18 9.32
CA THR A 571 37.85 13.60 10.49
C THR A 571 36.98 14.64 11.22
N ALA A 572 37.50 15.85 11.42
CA ALA A 572 36.73 16.97 11.97
C ALA A 572 35.52 17.34 11.09
N ALA A 573 35.71 17.44 9.77
CA ALA A 573 34.64 17.77 8.83
C ALA A 573 33.55 16.68 8.78
N ALA A 574 33.95 15.41 8.79
CA ALA A 574 33.03 14.27 8.88
C ALA A 574 32.20 14.30 10.17
N LYS A 575 32.84 14.57 11.30
CA LYS A 575 32.16 14.72 12.61
C LYS A 575 31.16 15.87 12.60
N ILE A 576 31.51 17.02 12.02
CA ILE A 576 30.62 18.18 11.91
C ILE A 576 29.43 17.87 10.97
N LEU A 577 29.66 17.23 9.83
CA LEU A 577 28.60 16.85 8.89
C LEU A 577 27.58 15.90 9.54
N CYS A 578 28.04 14.94 10.35
CA CYS A 578 27.17 13.99 11.05
C CYS A 578 26.56 14.55 12.35
N GLY A 579 26.81 15.83 12.68
CA GLY A 579 26.30 16.50 13.88
C GLY A 579 24.90 17.10 13.69
N ALA A 580 24.67 18.26 14.28
CA ALA A 580 23.38 18.94 14.28
C ALA A 580 22.85 19.25 12.87
N SER A 581 23.72 19.45 11.87
CA SER A 581 23.30 19.64 10.48
C SER A 581 22.56 18.42 9.92
N LEU A 582 22.97 17.19 10.26
CA LEU A 582 22.32 15.96 9.82
C LEU A 582 20.97 15.74 10.51
N VAL A 583 20.89 16.04 11.81
CA VAL A 583 19.74 15.66 12.64
C VAL A 583 18.70 16.79 12.75
N ARG A 584 19.15 18.05 12.77
CA ARG A 584 18.34 19.25 13.04
C ARG A 584 18.44 20.33 11.97
N GLY A 585 19.23 20.11 10.91
CA GLY A 585 19.35 21.01 9.76
C GLY A 585 18.21 20.85 8.76
N TRP A 586 16.94 20.84 9.20
CA TRP A 586 15.79 20.42 8.38
C TRP A 586 15.61 21.21 7.07
N ASN A 587 16.15 22.42 6.95
CA ASN A 587 16.10 23.23 5.74
C ASN A 587 17.09 22.79 4.64
N ILE A 588 18.13 22.05 5.02
CA ILE A 588 19.27 21.65 4.17
C ILE A 588 19.60 20.15 4.31
N GLN A 589 18.77 19.40 5.03
CA GLN A 589 19.05 18.05 5.52
C GLN A 589 19.34 17.06 4.39
N GLU A 590 18.64 17.19 3.26
CA GLU A 590 18.84 16.39 2.04
C GLU A 590 20.26 16.53 1.48
N HIS A 591 20.86 17.72 1.58
CA HIS A 591 22.21 17.98 1.10
C HIS A 591 23.24 17.30 2.01
N VAL A 592 23.05 17.41 3.32
CA VAL A 592 23.90 16.74 4.33
C VAL A 592 23.83 15.23 4.14
N VAL A 593 22.63 14.66 4.02
CA VAL A 593 22.43 13.23 3.77
C VAL A 593 23.14 12.80 2.48
N GLY A 594 22.97 13.55 1.39
CA GLY A 594 23.65 13.27 0.12
C GLY A 594 25.17 13.30 0.26
N MET A 595 25.73 14.26 1.00
CA MET A 595 27.16 14.36 1.28
C MET A 595 27.67 13.18 2.11
N VAL A 596 26.97 12.81 3.18
CA VAL A 596 27.33 11.68 4.06
C VAL A 596 27.29 10.36 3.28
N VAL A 597 26.24 10.11 2.49
CA VAL A 597 26.13 8.92 1.64
C VAL A 597 27.26 8.87 0.61
N LYS A 598 27.60 10.02 -0.01
CA LYS A 598 28.74 10.08 -0.94
C LYS A 598 30.06 9.75 -0.26
N LEU A 599 30.34 10.26 0.94
CA LEU A 599 31.56 9.93 1.70
C LEU A 599 31.61 8.44 2.07
N LEU A 600 30.48 7.85 2.47
CA LEU A 600 30.38 6.41 2.70
C LEU A 600 30.65 5.60 1.42
N SER A 601 30.19 6.09 0.26
CA SER A 601 30.34 5.41 -1.03
C SER A 601 31.73 5.57 -1.68
N ALA A 602 32.44 6.66 -1.41
CA ALA A 602 33.77 6.97 -1.95
C ALA A 602 34.85 5.97 -1.51
N SER A 603 34.52 5.11 -0.54
CA SER A 603 35.39 4.05 -0.02
C SER A 603 35.41 2.78 -0.87
N LEU A 604 34.58 2.68 -1.92
CA LEU A 604 34.54 1.50 -2.80
C LEU A 604 35.57 1.64 -3.94
N PRO A 605 36.52 0.71 -4.14
CA PRO A 605 37.50 0.83 -5.21
C PRO A 605 36.81 0.80 -6.57
N SER A 606 37.16 1.72 -7.45
CA SER A 606 36.72 1.70 -8.85
C SER A 606 37.30 0.46 -9.54
N ASP A 607 36.45 -0.33 -10.21
CA ASP A 607 36.80 -1.55 -10.96
C ASP A 607 37.83 -1.33 -12.10
N SER A 608 38.36 -0.11 -12.26
CA SER A 608 39.34 0.28 -13.27
C SER A 608 40.79 0.36 -12.78
N ALA A 609 41.07 0.23 -11.47
CA ALA A 609 42.44 0.35 -10.95
C ALA A 609 43.15 -1.02 -10.90
N THR A 610 43.78 -1.38 -12.02
CA THR A 610 44.79 -2.44 -12.07
C THR A 610 45.89 -2.19 -11.03
N SER A 611 46.04 -3.14 -10.09
CA SER A 611 47.26 -3.49 -9.36
C SER A 611 48.37 -2.43 -9.29
N THR A 612 48.34 -1.59 -8.25
CA THR A 612 49.56 -0.96 -7.70
C THR A 612 49.53 -1.00 -6.16
N PRO A 613 50.69 -1.11 -5.48
CA PRO A 613 50.78 -1.32 -4.04
C PRO A 613 50.40 -0.11 -3.17
N GLY A 614 49.77 0.92 -3.76
CA GLY A 614 49.23 2.10 -3.08
C GLY A 614 47.73 2.03 -2.78
N SER A 615 47.02 0.99 -3.22
CA SER A 615 45.58 0.83 -2.96
C SER A 615 45.27 0.61 -1.47
N MET A 616 46.14 -0.09 -0.75
CA MET A 616 45.96 -0.37 0.68
C MET A 616 46.14 0.89 1.56
N SER A 617 47.00 1.84 1.14
CA SER A 617 47.26 3.08 1.90
C SER A 617 46.08 4.05 1.84
N ASN A 618 45.34 4.08 0.71
CA ASN A 618 44.16 4.93 0.58
C ASN A 618 43.00 4.43 1.45
N TYR A 619 42.83 3.11 1.60
CA TYR A 619 41.83 2.53 2.48
C TYR A 619 42.14 2.76 3.96
N LEU A 620 43.42 2.64 4.35
CA LEU A 620 43.89 2.94 5.70
C LEU A 620 43.80 4.43 6.04
N ALA A 621 44.07 5.32 5.07
CA ALA A 621 43.89 6.76 5.25
C ALA A 621 42.41 7.13 5.44
N HIS A 622 41.49 6.52 4.70
CA HIS A 622 40.05 6.79 4.83
C HIS A 622 39.39 6.16 6.07
N MET A 623 40.06 5.24 6.76
CA MET A 623 39.48 4.47 7.87
C MET A 623 39.09 5.34 9.07
N SER A 624 39.89 6.35 9.41
CA SER A 624 39.62 7.30 10.51
C SER A 624 38.36 8.14 10.22
N THR A 625 38.28 8.66 9.00
CA THR A 625 37.15 9.47 8.52
C THR A 625 35.88 8.62 8.46
N LEU A 626 35.96 7.39 7.96
CA LEU A 626 34.84 6.46 7.90
C LEU A 626 34.37 6.05 9.31
N ASN A 627 35.28 5.87 10.26
CA ASN A 627 34.94 5.59 11.65
C ASN A 627 34.18 6.77 12.30
N GLU A 628 34.61 8.01 12.06
CA GLU A 628 33.89 9.20 12.56
C GLU A 628 32.49 9.33 11.93
N ILE A 629 32.34 9.02 10.64
CA ILE A 629 31.02 9.00 10.00
C ILE A 629 30.13 7.93 10.64
N LEU A 630 30.63 6.69 10.80
CA LEU A 630 29.89 5.59 11.42
C LEU A 630 29.47 5.92 12.86
N LEU A 631 30.37 6.52 13.64
CA LEU A 631 30.08 6.99 14.99
C LEU A 631 29.01 8.07 14.98
N GLY A 632 29.12 9.07 14.09
CA GLY A 632 28.14 10.15 13.97
C GLY A 632 26.75 9.68 13.54
N VAL A 633 26.66 8.71 12.63
CA VAL A 633 25.36 8.16 12.16
C VAL A 633 24.82 7.04 13.04
N SER A 634 25.57 6.55 14.03
CA SER A 634 25.14 5.48 14.95
C SER A 634 24.02 5.91 15.91
N TYR A 635 23.72 7.20 15.98
CA TYR A 635 22.60 7.75 16.75
C TYR A 635 21.25 7.28 16.20
N GLY A 636 20.34 6.85 17.07
CA GLY A 636 19.06 6.24 16.68
C GLY A 636 18.28 7.06 15.64
N ASP A 637 18.09 8.36 15.86
CA ASP A 637 17.41 9.23 14.90
C ASP A 637 18.18 9.39 13.58
N ALA A 638 19.52 9.44 13.62
CA ALA A 638 20.35 9.58 12.41
C ALA A 638 20.19 8.38 11.47
N ILE A 639 20.14 7.16 12.02
CA ILE A 639 19.88 5.93 11.25
C ILE A 639 18.50 6.01 10.58
N HIS A 640 17.47 6.45 11.31
CA HIS A 640 16.13 6.58 10.76
C HIS A 640 16.07 7.64 9.66
N ILE A 641 16.70 8.80 9.87
CA ILE A 641 16.79 9.86 8.86
C ILE A 641 17.42 9.32 7.57
N LEU A 642 18.58 8.65 7.66
CA LEU A 642 19.23 8.05 6.49
C LEU A 642 18.36 6.99 5.80
N SER A 643 17.65 6.16 6.57
CA SER A 643 16.70 5.17 6.04
C SER A 643 15.58 5.82 5.23
N LEU A 644 15.00 6.91 5.74
CA LEU A 644 13.89 7.62 5.09
C LEU A 644 14.31 8.26 3.75
N PHE A 645 15.53 8.79 3.67
CA PHE A 645 16.09 9.36 2.45
C PHE A 645 16.55 8.31 1.42
N GLN A 646 16.74 7.04 1.84
CA GLN A 646 17.31 5.91 1.10
C GLN A 646 18.84 6.01 0.91
N MET A 647 19.58 4.97 1.30
CA MET A 647 21.06 4.92 1.20
C MET A 647 21.63 4.72 -0.22
N LEU A 648 20.80 4.51 -1.25
CA LEU A 648 21.26 3.87 -2.51
C LEU A 648 21.05 4.65 -3.82
N LEU A 649 20.54 5.88 -3.82
CA LEU A 649 20.27 6.61 -5.07
C LEU A 649 20.77 8.06 -5.03
N TRP A 650 22.10 8.20 -5.03
CA TRP A 650 22.81 9.36 -5.57
C TRP A 650 24.07 8.91 -6.32
N ARG A 651 23.95 7.82 -7.11
CA ARG A 651 24.93 7.48 -8.14
C ARG A 651 24.65 8.29 -9.39
#